data_AF-A0A380QEA4-F1
#
_entry.id   AF-A0A380QEA4-F1
#
_cell.length_a   1.000
_cell.length_b   1.000
_cell.length_c   1.000
_cell.angle_alpha   90.00
_cell.angle_beta   90.00
_cell.angle_gamma   90.00
#
_symmetry.space_group_name_H-M   'P 1'
#
loop_
_entity.id
_entity.type
_entity.pdbx_description
1 polymer ?
#
loop_
_entity_poly.entity_id
_entity_poly.type
_entity_poly.pdbx_seq_one_letter_code
_entity_poly.pdbx_strand_id
1 'polypeptide(L)'
;MDEFYRSAVRLAGKRILWNMVPVKEEEHYDDYVLSLYAQGVLTPNEWLDLGGLSTLSAEEYFGASLWQLYKSIDSPYKAVLKTLLLEAYSWEYPNSQLLAMEIKQHLHAGEIVSFGLDAYCMMLDRVTRYLIQINDTTRLNLVRRCFYLKVCEKLSRTPASTGWRREVLSQLVSEWGWSNEKLAVLDNRANWKIERVREAHNELLDAMMQSYRNLIRFARRNNLSVSASPQDIGVLTRKLYAAFEALPGKVTLVNPQISPDLSEEHLTFIHVPAGRANRPGWYLYNQAPSMDAIVSHQPLEYNRYLNKLVSWAYFNGLLTSKTHLHIKSANLCDTVKLQELVTDISHHFPLRLAAPTPKALYSPCEIRHLAIIVNLEHDPTTAFRNQVVHFDFRKLDVFSFGEQQQCLVGSIDLLYRNSWNEVRTLHFSGEQAVLEALKTILGKMHQDAAPPESVDVFCYSQHLRGLIRTRIQQLVSECIDLRLSSTRQEPGRFKAVRVSGQTWGLFFERLSVSVQKLENAVEFYGAISNNKLHGLSVQVETNQIHLPPVVDGFASEGIIQFFFEGTADEKGFNIYILDEANRVEVYHHCEGSKEELVRDVSRFYSSSHDRFTYGSSFINFNLPQFYQIVQLDGRTQVIPFRSNTLSQLCANIAEKEASLPTKQCQLH
;
A
#
# COMPACT_ATOMS: atom_id res chain seq x y z
N MET A 1 14.84 -21.32 -13.46
CA MET A 1 15.69 -21.87 -14.54
C MET A 1 15.33 -21.30 -15.91
N ASP A 2 14.05 -21.30 -16.31
CA ASP A 2 13.62 -20.72 -17.60
C ASP A 2 14.17 -19.30 -17.88
N GLU A 3 14.13 -18.36 -16.91
CA GLU A 3 14.74 -17.02 -17.09
C GLU A 3 16.25 -17.04 -17.26
N PHE A 4 16.91 -17.92 -16.53
CA PHE A 4 18.35 -18.05 -16.64
C PHE A 4 18.73 -18.53 -18.04
N TYR A 5 18.17 -19.65 -18.51
CA TYR A 5 18.58 -20.25 -19.79
C TYR A 5 18.33 -19.37 -21.01
N ARG A 6 17.25 -18.57 -21.03
CA ARG A 6 17.01 -17.64 -22.14
C ARG A 6 17.95 -16.44 -22.19
N SER A 7 18.54 -16.03 -21.07
CA SER A 7 19.33 -14.79 -20.98
C SER A 7 20.79 -15.00 -20.57
N ALA A 8 21.18 -16.24 -20.30
CA ALA A 8 22.49 -16.58 -19.80
C ALA A 8 23.58 -16.24 -20.83
N VAL A 9 24.67 -15.71 -20.31
CA VAL A 9 25.96 -15.59 -20.99
C VAL A 9 26.95 -16.53 -20.31
N ARG A 10 28.15 -16.69 -20.89
CA ARG A 10 29.21 -17.48 -20.26
C ARG A 10 29.50 -16.97 -18.85
N LEU A 11 29.52 -17.85 -17.85
CA LEU A 11 29.80 -17.51 -16.46
C LEU A 11 31.24 -17.87 -16.12
N ALA A 12 32.03 -16.88 -15.73
CA ALA A 12 33.47 -17.03 -15.49
C ALA A 12 34.22 -17.73 -16.65
N GLY A 13 33.79 -17.47 -17.89
CA GLY A 13 34.34 -18.09 -19.11
C GLY A 13 33.78 -19.48 -19.44
N LYS A 14 33.09 -20.15 -18.51
CA LYS A 14 32.46 -21.46 -18.74
C LYS A 14 31.23 -21.35 -19.64
N ARG A 15 31.08 -22.32 -20.55
CA ARG A 15 29.93 -22.43 -21.47
C ARG A 15 28.76 -23.10 -20.75
N ILE A 16 27.54 -22.75 -21.10
CA ILE A 16 26.33 -23.38 -20.51
C ILE A 16 26.10 -24.72 -21.20
N LEU A 17 26.13 -25.81 -20.43
CA LEU A 17 26.03 -27.18 -20.98
C LEU A 17 24.65 -27.46 -21.58
N TRP A 18 23.60 -26.90 -20.99
CA TRP A 18 22.21 -27.13 -21.39
C TRP A 18 21.91 -26.91 -22.87
N ASN A 19 22.63 -26.00 -23.54
CA ASN A 19 22.49 -25.77 -24.98
C ASN A 19 23.02 -26.92 -25.86
N MET A 20 23.86 -27.81 -25.33
CA MET A 20 24.45 -28.93 -26.07
C MET A 20 23.53 -30.17 -26.13
N VAL A 21 22.64 -30.32 -25.14
CA VAL A 21 21.72 -31.46 -25.06
C VAL A 21 20.58 -31.26 -26.06
N PRO A 22 20.35 -32.11 -27.08
CA PRO A 22 19.26 -31.94 -28.04
C PRO A 22 17.88 -31.82 -27.36
N VAL A 23 16.97 -31.03 -27.94
CA VAL A 23 15.61 -30.85 -27.38
C VAL A 23 14.89 -32.17 -27.09
N LYS A 24 15.05 -33.18 -27.96
CA LYS A 24 14.45 -34.51 -27.81
C LYS A 24 15.01 -35.32 -26.63
N GLU A 25 16.19 -34.96 -26.13
CA GLU A 25 16.86 -35.62 -25.00
C GLU A 25 16.63 -34.86 -23.68
N GLU A 26 15.79 -33.81 -23.67
CA GLU A 26 15.56 -32.99 -22.47
C GLU A 26 14.97 -33.80 -21.31
N GLU A 27 14.07 -34.75 -21.61
CA GLU A 27 13.49 -35.65 -20.59
C GLU A 27 14.52 -36.62 -20.00
N HIS A 28 15.61 -36.88 -20.72
CA HIS A 28 16.71 -37.76 -20.33
C HIS A 28 18.02 -36.99 -20.15
N TYR A 29 17.93 -35.72 -19.70
CA TYR A 29 19.05 -34.79 -19.67
C TYR A 29 20.29 -35.36 -19.00
N ASP A 30 20.13 -35.89 -17.78
CA ASP A 30 21.24 -36.37 -16.97
C ASP A 30 21.95 -37.57 -17.62
N ASP A 31 21.17 -38.54 -18.11
CA ASP A 31 21.71 -39.72 -18.81
C ASP A 31 22.46 -39.33 -20.09
N TYR A 32 21.91 -38.38 -20.86
CA TYR A 32 22.54 -37.88 -22.07
C TYR A 32 23.87 -37.17 -21.75
N VAL A 33 23.89 -36.29 -20.75
CA VAL A 33 25.10 -35.59 -20.31
C VAL A 33 26.16 -36.57 -19.80
N LEU A 34 25.78 -37.55 -18.98
CA LEU A 34 26.69 -38.58 -18.50
C LEU A 34 27.29 -39.38 -19.67
N SER A 35 26.50 -39.69 -20.69
CA SER A 35 27.00 -40.37 -21.88
C SER A 35 28.04 -39.54 -22.64
N LEU A 36 27.86 -38.22 -22.73
CA LEU A 36 28.81 -37.32 -23.40
C LEU A 36 30.14 -37.20 -22.63
N TYR A 37 30.10 -37.20 -21.29
CA TYR A 37 31.32 -37.26 -20.48
C TYR A 37 32.01 -38.61 -20.61
N ALA A 38 31.26 -39.71 -20.57
CA ALA A 38 31.82 -41.06 -20.72
C ALA A 38 32.49 -41.27 -22.08
N GLN A 39 31.96 -40.64 -23.14
CA GLN A 39 32.54 -40.66 -24.49
C GLN A 39 33.70 -39.66 -24.68
N GLY A 40 34.02 -38.83 -23.68
CA GLY A 40 35.06 -37.81 -23.77
C GLY A 40 34.71 -36.62 -24.67
N VAL A 41 33.43 -36.43 -25.02
CA VAL A 41 32.95 -35.30 -25.84
C VAL A 41 32.97 -33.99 -25.03
N LEU A 42 32.75 -34.07 -23.72
CA LEU A 42 32.74 -32.93 -22.81
C LEU A 42 33.95 -32.94 -21.86
N THR A 43 34.55 -31.77 -21.65
CA THR A 43 35.61 -31.54 -20.67
C THR A 43 35.02 -30.93 -19.40
N PRO A 44 35.04 -31.60 -18.21
CA PRO A 44 34.30 -31.16 -17.02
C PRO A 44 34.54 -29.71 -16.56
N ASN A 45 35.73 -29.17 -16.78
CA ASN A 45 36.09 -27.81 -16.32
C ASN A 45 35.68 -26.69 -17.28
N GLU A 46 35.22 -27.00 -18.49
CA GLU A 46 34.85 -26.00 -19.51
C GLU A 46 33.35 -25.61 -19.47
N TRP A 47 32.55 -26.43 -18.78
CA TRP A 47 31.10 -26.33 -18.80
C TRP A 47 30.55 -25.96 -17.42
N LEU A 48 29.48 -25.18 -17.43
CA LEU A 48 28.59 -25.00 -16.30
C LEU A 48 27.31 -25.77 -16.59
N ASP A 49 27.04 -26.76 -15.75
CA ASP A 49 25.83 -27.56 -15.78
C ASP A 49 24.94 -27.17 -14.60
N LEU A 50 23.67 -26.89 -14.88
CA LEU A 50 22.64 -26.59 -13.90
C LEU A 50 21.41 -27.51 -14.07
N GLY A 51 21.53 -28.57 -14.89
CA GLY A 51 20.50 -29.57 -15.15
C GLY A 51 19.55 -29.24 -16.30
N GLY A 52 18.68 -30.18 -16.63
CA GLY A 52 17.59 -30.00 -17.60
C GLY A 52 16.52 -29.01 -17.11
N LEU A 53 15.62 -28.65 -18.01
CA LEU A 53 14.43 -27.85 -17.72
C LEU A 53 13.21 -28.78 -17.71
N SER A 54 12.76 -29.15 -16.51
CA SER A 54 11.53 -29.92 -16.32
C SER A 54 10.28 -29.07 -16.57
N THR A 55 9.13 -29.72 -16.68
CA THR A 55 7.83 -29.03 -16.59
C THR A 55 7.69 -28.36 -15.23
N LEU A 56 7.02 -27.19 -15.20
CA LEU A 56 6.76 -26.45 -13.97
C LEU A 56 5.44 -26.93 -13.36
N SER A 57 5.43 -27.08 -12.04
CA SER A 57 4.20 -27.30 -11.27
C SER A 57 3.30 -26.07 -11.27
N ALA A 58 1.99 -26.26 -11.01
CA ALA A 58 1.07 -25.15 -10.87
C ALA A 58 1.42 -24.25 -9.68
N GLU A 59 2.01 -24.79 -8.62
CA GLU A 59 2.54 -24.05 -7.46
C GLU A 59 3.71 -23.13 -7.85
N GLU A 60 4.63 -23.60 -8.68
CA GLU A 60 5.75 -22.79 -9.18
C GLU A 60 5.29 -21.65 -10.08
N TYR A 61 4.32 -21.90 -10.99
CA TYR A 61 3.70 -20.85 -11.78
C TYR A 61 3.03 -19.80 -10.90
N PHE A 62 2.31 -20.26 -9.88
CA PHE A 62 1.61 -19.39 -8.97
C PHE A 62 2.59 -18.49 -8.22
N GLY A 63 3.62 -19.08 -7.58
CA GLY A 63 4.65 -18.35 -6.86
C GLY A 63 5.45 -17.38 -7.73
N ALA A 64 5.81 -17.78 -8.96
CA ALA A 64 6.52 -16.92 -9.89
C ALA A 64 5.68 -15.72 -10.34
N SER A 65 4.39 -15.93 -10.65
CA SER A 65 3.48 -14.86 -11.07
C SER A 65 3.26 -13.86 -9.97
N LEU A 66 3.08 -14.38 -8.77
CA LEU A 66 2.92 -13.63 -7.54
C LEU A 66 4.17 -12.75 -7.28
N TRP A 67 5.38 -13.31 -7.44
CA TRP A 67 6.63 -12.54 -7.34
C TRP A 67 6.80 -11.46 -8.42
N GLN A 68 6.34 -11.67 -9.65
CA GLN A 68 6.40 -10.60 -10.66
C GLN A 68 5.45 -9.44 -10.33
N LEU A 69 4.26 -9.74 -9.79
CA LEU A 69 3.36 -8.73 -9.25
C LEU A 69 3.97 -7.99 -8.05
N TYR A 70 4.78 -8.64 -7.21
CA TYR A 70 5.54 -7.94 -6.17
C TYR A 70 6.46 -6.86 -6.75
N LYS A 71 7.28 -7.25 -7.74
CA LYS A 71 8.31 -6.40 -8.32
C LYS A 71 7.72 -5.29 -9.21
N SER A 72 6.45 -5.42 -9.61
CA SER A 72 5.78 -4.41 -10.41
C SER A 72 5.47 -3.12 -9.65
N ILE A 73 5.42 -3.17 -8.31
CA ILE A 73 5.30 -1.98 -7.44
C ILE A 73 6.49 -1.04 -7.65
N ASP A 74 7.69 -1.59 -7.79
CA ASP A 74 8.93 -0.81 -7.89
C ASP A 74 9.34 -0.56 -9.36
N SER A 75 9.03 -1.49 -10.27
CA SER A 75 9.43 -1.42 -11.69
C SER A 75 8.30 -1.90 -12.62
N PRO A 76 7.30 -1.05 -12.90
CA PRO A 76 6.05 -1.50 -13.49
C PRO A 76 6.19 -1.97 -14.94
N TYR A 77 6.93 -1.26 -15.80
CA TYR A 77 7.03 -1.61 -17.24
C TYR A 77 7.68 -2.98 -17.50
N LYS A 78 8.81 -3.27 -16.85
CA LYS A 78 9.50 -4.55 -16.99
C LYS A 78 8.66 -5.68 -16.38
N ALA A 79 8.02 -5.42 -15.24
CA ALA A 79 7.22 -6.41 -14.57
C ALA A 79 5.97 -6.79 -15.38
N VAL A 80 5.27 -5.83 -16.01
CA VAL A 80 4.10 -6.14 -16.85
C VAL A 80 4.44 -7.14 -17.96
N LEU A 81 5.57 -6.99 -18.65
CA LEU A 81 6.02 -7.94 -19.67
C LEU A 81 6.15 -9.37 -19.10
N LYS A 82 6.79 -9.49 -17.93
CA LYS A 82 7.03 -10.79 -17.29
C LYS A 82 5.76 -11.38 -16.68
N THR A 83 4.91 -10.56 -16.09
CA THR A 83 3.62 -10.96 -15.55
C THR A 83 2.73 -11.51 -16.65
N LEU A 84 2.67 -10.84 -17.82
CA LEU A 84 1.89 -11.31 -18.95
C LEU A 84 2.49 -12.57 -19.60
N LEU A 85 3.81 -12.74 -19.57
CA LEU A 85 4.45 -14.01 -19.98
C LEU A 85 4.00 -15.17 -19.08
N LEU A 86 4.00 -14.97 -17.77
CA LEU A 86 3.53 -15.98 -16.82
C LEU A 86 2.03 -16.22 -16.93
N GLU A 87 1.25 -15.18 -17.24
CA GLU A 87 -0.17 -15.33 -17.55
C GLU A 87 -0.37 -16.20 -18.81
N ALA A 88 0.39 -15.96 -19.88
CA ALA A 88 0.36 -16.78 -21.08
C ALA A 88 0.70 -18.25 -20.79
N TYR A 89 1.73 -18.51 -19.98
CA TYR A 89 2.05 -19.88 -19.55
C TYR A 89 0.92 -20.51 -18.73
N SER A 90 0.34 -19.75 -17.78
CA SER A 90 -0.76 -20.23 -16.95
C SER A 90 -2.01 -20.57 -17.76
N TRP A 91 -2.18 -19.92 -18.92
CA TRP A 91 -3.27 -20.17 -19.85
C TRP A 91 -3.07 -21.47 -20.65
N GLU A 92 -1.83 -21.82 -20.99
CA GLU A 92 -1.47 -23.06 -21.71
C GLU A 92 -1.34 -24.30 -20.79
N TYR A 93 -1.35 -24.10 -19.47
CA TYR A 93 -1.14 -25.16 -18.48
C TYR A 93 -2.18 -26.30 -18.58
N PRO A 94 -1.79 -27.58 -18.46
CA PRO A 94 -0.48 -28.11 -18.04
C PRO A 94 0.57 -28.25 -19.14
N ASN A 95 0.22 -27.97 -20.40
CA ASN A 95 1.09 -28.21 -21.55
C ASN A 95 1.86 -26.95 -21.97
N SER A 96 2.18 -26.08 -21.01
CA SER A 96 2.84 -24.81 -21.25
C SER A 96 4.22 -25.02 -21.84
N GLN A 97 4.51 -24.37 -22.97
CA GLN A 97 5.85 -24.41 -23.55
C GLN A 97 6.68 -23.22 -23.03
N LEU A 98 7.73 -23.52 -22.26
CA LEU A 98 8.64 -22.52 -21.72
C LEU A 98 9.46 -21.85 -22.84
N LEU A 99 9.72 -20.55 -22.71
CA LEU A 99 10.39 -19.77 -23.75
C LEU A 99 11.83 -20.21 -23.94
N ALA A 100 12.51 -20.67 -22.87
CA ALA A 100 13.83 -21.28 -23.01
C ALA A 100 13.81 -22.48 -23.96
N MET A 101 12.82 -23.36 -23.87
CA MET A 101 12.70 -24.52 -24.78
C MET A 101 12.46 -24.09 -26.22
N GLU A 102 11.63 -23.07 -26.45
CA GLU A 102 11.40 -22.49 -27.78
C GLU A 102 12.70 -21.89 -28.35
N ILE A 103 13.47 -21.15 -27.54
CA ILE A 103 14.81 -20.65 -27.92
C ILE A 103 15.75 -21.79 -28.32
N LYS A 104 15.77 -22.86 -27.52
CA LYS A 104 16.63 -24.02 -27.77
C LYS A 104 16.25 -24.75 -29.06
N GLN A 105 14.96 -24.87 -29.34
CA GLN A 105 14.46 -25.43 -30.60
C GLN A 105 14.95 -24.64 -31.81
N HIS A 106 14.78 -23.31 -31.79
CA HIS A 106 15.28 -22.45 -32.88
C HIS A 106 16.80 -22.53 -33.01
N LEU A 107 17.53 -22.53 -31.89
CA LEU A 107 18.98 -22.67 -31.88
C LEU A 107 19.45 -23.97 -32.56
N HIS A 108 18.82 -25.10 -32.23
CA HIS A 108 19.18 -26.40 -32.80
C HIS A 108 18.73 -26.58 -34.24
N ALA A 109 17.63 -25.92 -34.64
CA ALA A 109 17.21 -25.86 -36.02
C ALA A 109 18.10 -24.94 -36.88
N GLY A 110 19.01 -24.18 -36.27
CA GLY A 110 19.81 -23.17 -36.96
C GLY A 110 18.97 -21.97 -37.44
N GLU A 111 17.79 -21.78 -36.86
CA GLU A 111 16.86 -20.71 -37.21
C GLU A 111 17.28 -19.39 -36.55
N ILE A 112 17.39 -18.35 -37.36
CA ILE A 112 17.49 -16.97 -36.87
C ILE A 112 16.09 -16.37 -36.98
N VAL A 113 15.36 -16.37 -35.86
CA VAL A 113 13.99 -15.83 -35.83
C VAL A 113 14.05 -14.30 -35.87
N SER A 114 13.54 -13.69 -36.95
CA SER A 114 13.24 -12.26 -37.19
C SER A 114 14.31 -11.23 -36.78
N PHE A 115 14.65 -11.14 -35.49
CA PHE A 115 15.56 -10.19 -34.88
C PHE A 115 16.70 -10.85 -34.07
N GLY A 116 16.84 -12.19 -34.20
CA GLY A 116 17.74 -13.04 -33.42
C GLY A 116 17.05 -13.74 -32.24
N LEU A 117 17.77 -14.63 -31.55
CA LEU A 117 17.31 -15.31 -30.32
C LEU A 117 17.31 -14.36 -29.10
N ASP A 118 16.89 -13.10 -29.28
CA ASP A 118 16.78 -12.13 -28.19
C ASP A 118 15.60 -12.48 -27.28
N ALA A 119 15.90 -12.70 -25.99
CA ALA A 119 14.95 -13.14 -25.00
C ALA A 119 13.75 -12.20 -24.81
N TYR A 120 13.93 -10.89 -25.00
CA TYR A 120 12.83 -9.93 -24.85
C TYR A 120 11.96 -9.90 -26.09
N CYS A 121 12.54 -9.99 -27.30
CA CYS A 121 11.77 -10.07 -28.54
C CYS A 121 10.89 -11.32 -28.57
N MET A 122 11.45 -12.47 -28.19
CA MET A 122 10.68 -13.72 -28.09
C MET A 122 9.60 -13.67 -27.01
N MET A 123 9.87 -13.03 -25.86
CA MET A 123 8.86 -12.81 -24.83
C MET A 123 7.73 -11.92 -25.34
N LEU A 124 8.06 -10.83 -26.05
CA LEU A 124 7.06 -9.93 -26.64
C LEU A 124 6.21 -10.66 -27.67
N ASP A 125 6.80 -11.50 -28.52
CA ASP A 125 6.07 -12.32 -29.50
C ASP A 125 5.10 -13.28 -28.80
N ARG A 126 5.59 -14.06 -27.82
CA ARG A 126 4.75 -14.99 -27.05
C ARG A 126 3.56 -14.28 -26.38
N VAL A 127 3.81 -13.15 -25.73
CA VAL A 127 2.75 -12.36 -25.09
C VAL A 127 1.80 -11.75 -26.14
N THR A 128 2.31 -11.32 -27.29
CA THR A 128 1.48 -10.80 -28.38
C THR A 128 0.52 -11.86 -28.91
N ARG A 129 1.00 -13.08 -29.19
CA ARG A 129 0.17 -14.21 -29.61
C ARG A 129 -0.93 -14.52 -28.59
N TYR A 130 -0.57 -14.60 -27.31
CA TYR A 130 -1.51 -14.83 -26.21
C TYR A 130 -2.61 -13.76 -26.18
N LEU A 131 -2.24 -12.48 -26.15
CA LEU A 131 -3.20 -11.37 -26.04
C LEU A 131 -4.12 -11.26 -27.26
N ILE A 132 -3.61 -11.56 -28.46
CA ILE A 132 -4.44 -11.64 -29.68
C ILE A 132 -5.45 -12.78 -29.55
N GLN A 133 -5.01 -13.96 -29.10
CA GLN A 133 -5.87 -15.14 -28.98
C GLN A 133 -7.02 -14.94 -27.99
N ILE A 134 -6.80 -14.18 -26.90
CA ILE A 134 -7.85 -13.82 -25.94
C ILE A 134 -8.57 -12.51 -26.27
N ASN A 135 -8.28 -11.89 -27.43
CA ASN A 135 -8.84 -10.61 -27.89
C ASN A 135 -8.64 -9.42 -26.94
N ASP A 136 -7.50 -9.36 -26.24
CA ASP A 136 -7.17 -8.29 -25.29
C ASP A 136 -6.27 -7.22 -25.92
N THR A 137 -6.90 -6.38 -26.75
CA THR A 137 -6.22 -5.32 -27.50
C THR A 137 -5.68 -4.20 -26.59
N THR A 138 -6.33 -3.96 -25.45
CA THR A 138 -5.91 -2.95 -24.46
C THR A 138 -4.56 -3.34 -23.86
N ARG A 139 -4.44 -4.54 -23.28
CA ARG A 139 -3.15 -4.99 -22.71
C ARG A 139 -2.10 -5.22 -23.78
N LEU A 140 -2.48 -5.55 -25.02
CA LEU A 140 -1.54 -5.63 -26.15
C LEU A 140 -0.90 -4.27 -26.46
N ASN A 141 -1.69 -3.19 -26.49
CA ASN A 141 -1.16 -1.85 -26.70
C ASN A 141 -0.28 -1.36 -25.53
N LEU A 142 -0.60 -1.77 -24.30
CA LEU A 142 0.25 -1.52 -23.14
C LEU A 142 1.58 -2.26 -23.24
N VAL A 143 1.58 -3.56 -23.55
CA VAL A 143 2.79 -4.38 -23.53
C VAL A 143 3.81 -3.92 -24.58
N ARG A 144 3.34 -3.49 -25.76
CA ARG A 144 4.18 -2.89 -26.81
C ARG A 144 4.85 -1.60 -26.32
N ARG A 145 4.12 -0.73 -25.60
CA ARG A 145 4.70 0.47 -24.96
C ARG A 145 5.68 0.12 -23.85
N CYS A 146 5.36 -0.87 -23.01
CA CYS A 146 6.27 -1.35 -21.96
C CYS A 146 7.58 -1.85 -22.57
N PHE A 147 7.51 -2.62 -23.66
CA PHE A 147 8.67 -3.08 -24.40
C PHE A 147 9.50 -1.92 -24.96
N TYR A 148 8.87 -1.00 -25.68
CA TYR A 148 9.54 0.18 -26.24
C TYR A 148 10.28 0.99 -25.16
N LEU A 149 9.59 1.32 -24.06
CA LEU A 149 10.18 2.08 -22.95
C LEU A 149 11.29 1.30 -22.23
N LYS A 150 11.20 -0.03 -22.15
CA LYS A 150 12.23 -0.89 -21.56
C LYS A 150 13.51 -0.92 -22.40
N VAL A 151 13.42 -0.83 -23.72
CA VAL A 151 14.60 -0.87 -24.59
C VAL A 151 15.42 0.43 -24.50
N CYS A 152 14.77 1.55 -24.14
CA CYS A 152 15.42 2.86 -23.94
C CYS A 152 16.08 3.46 -25.20
N GLU A 153 15.73 2.96 -26.40
CA GLU A 153 16.17 3.49 -27.69
C GLU A 153 15.11 4.48 -28.22
N LYS A 154 15.54 5.72 -28.50
CA LYS A 154 14.63 6.82 -28.84
C LYS A 154 14.51 7.02 -30.34
N LEU A 155 13.45 6.50 -30.96
CA LEU A 155 13.24 6.58 -32.40
C LEU A 155 12.88 7.98 -32.91
N SER A 156 12.30 8.84 -32.07
CA SER A 156 11.92 10.21 -32.42
C SER A 156 13.12 11.15 -32.57
N ARG A 157 14.32 10.71 -32.14
CA ARG A 157 15.55 11.51 -32.18
C ARG A 157 16.48 10.99 -33.28
N THR A 158 17.27 11.90 -33.85
CA THR A 158 18.32 11.54 -34.80
C THR A 158 19.39 10.71 -34.08
N PRO A 159 19.73 9.50 -34.57
CA PRO A 159 20.75 8.68 -33.94
C PRO A 159 22.14 9.24 -34.22
N ALA A 160 23.06 9.08 -33.26
CA ALA A 160 24.50 9.29 -33.50
C ALA A 160 25.11 8.14 -34.33
N SER A 161 24.54 6.93 -34.23
CA SER A 161 24.85 5.76 -35.07
C SER A 161 23.64 4.83 -35.14
N THR A 162 23.44 4.15 -36.26
CA THR A 162 22.39 3.11 -36.41
C THR A 162 22.89 1.78 -35.87
N GLY A 163 22.46 1.43 -34.66
CA GLY A 163 22.66 0.10 -34.08
C GLY A 163 21.51 -0.84 -34.41
N TRP A 164 21.78 -2.15 -34.43
CA TRP A 164 20.80 -3.20 -34.71
C TRP A 164 19.50 -3.08 -33.88
N ARG A 165 19.58 -2.67 -32.61
CA ARG A 165 18.39 -2.47 -31.74
C ARG A 165 17.41 -1.47 -32.32
N ARG A 166 17.93 -0.41 -32.94
CA ARG A 166 17.12 0.64 -33.55
C ARG A 166 16.40 0.13 -34.79
N GLU A 167 17.05 -0.70 -35.60
CA GLU A 167 16.47 -1.33 -36.78
C GLU A 167 15.30 -2.25 -36.39
N VAL A 168 15.54 -3.14 -35.42
CA VAL A 168 14.51 -4.04 -34.85
C VAL A 168 13.31 -3.25 -34.34
N LEU A 169 13.54 -2.21 -33.52
CA LEU A 169 12.46 -1.39 -33.00
C LEU A 169 11.73 -0.60 -34.07
N SER A 170 12.43 -0.12 -35.11
CA SER A 170 11.81 0.62 -36.21
C SER A 170 10.85 -0.27 -37.00
N GLN A 171 11.24 -1.53 -37.24
CA GLN A 171 10.35 -2.51 -37.86
C GLN A 171 9.13 -2.79 -36.99
N LEU A 172 9.32 -3.11 -35.70
CA LEU A 172 8.23 -3.38 -34.77
C LEU A 172 7.23 -2.22 -34.66
N VAL A 173 7.74 -0.99 -34.54
CA VAL A 173 6.92 0.23 -34.46
C VAL A 173 6.12 0.46 -35.75
N SER A 174 6.71 0.15 -36.90
CA SER A 174 6.02 0.19 -38.20
C SER A 174 4.90 -0.84 -38.27
N GLU A 175 5.16 -2.08 -37.84
CA GLU A 175 4.15 -3.15 -37.77
C GLU A 175 3.00 -2.81 -36.81
N TRP A 176 3.29 -2.08 -35.72
CA TRP A 176 2.26 -1.63 -34.78
C TRP A 176 1.46 -0.42 -35.26
N GLY A 177 1.84 0.21 -36.38
CA GLY A 177 1.19 1.38 -36.94
C GLY A 177 1.29 2.62 -36.03
N TRP A 178 2.39 2.78 -35.29
CA TRP A 178 2.56 3.94 -34.42
C TRP A 178 2.97 5.19 -35.21
N SER A 179 2.37 6.33 -34.86
CA SER A 179 2.71 7.61 -35.46
C SER A 179 3.95 8.25 -34.82
N ASN A 180 4.55 9.21 -35.53
CA ASN A 180 5.71 9.96 -35.03
C ASN A 180 5.37 10.78 -33.77
N GLU A 181 4.13 11.25 -33.64
CA GLU A 181 3.65 11.96 -32.45
C GLU A 181 3.67 11.05 -31.21
N LYS A 182 3.24 9.79 -31.38
CA LYS A 182 3.28 8.80 -30.28
C LYS A 182 4.72 8.51 -29.85
N LEU A 183 5.64 8.37 -30.80
CA LEU A 183 7.07 8.18 -30.50
C LEU A 183 7.65 9.38 -29.76
N ALA A 184 7.36 10.60 -30.23
CA ALA A 184 7.82 11.82 -29.58
C ALA A 184 7.34 11.92 -28.12
N VAL A 185 6.09 11.52 -27.84
CA VAL A 185 5.56 11.45 -26.48
C VAL A 185 6.32 10.43 -25.64
N LEU A 186 6.50 9.20 -26.12
CA LEU A 186 7.18 8.13 -25.37
C LEU A 186 8.67 8.46 -25.11
N ASP A 187 9.37 9.02 -26.09
CA ASP A 187 10.79 9.40 -25.98
C ASP A 187 11.03 10.59 -25.06
N ASN A 188 9.97 11.37 -24.80
CA ASN A 188 9.93 12.47 -23.85
C ASN A 188 9.52 12.02 -22.43
N ARG A 189 9.54 10.71 -22.12
CA ARG A 189 9.22 10.15 -20.79
C ARG A 189 9.91 10.87 -19.62
N ALA A 190 11.16 11.28 -19.80
CA ALA A 190 11.92 11.98 -18.75
C ALA A 190 11.28 13.31 -18.31
N ASN A 191 10.43 13.90 -19.16
CA ASN A 191 9.73 15.17 -18.92
C ASN A 191 8.22 14.96 -18.74
N TRP A 192 7.75 13.72 -18.54
CA TRP A 192 6.34 13.47 -18.28
C TRP A 192 5.94 14.08 -16.94
N LYS A 193 4.90 14.91 -16.99
CA LYS A 193 4.26 15.56 -15.84
C LYS A 193 3.06 14.76 -15.35
N ILE A 194 2.44 15.24 -14.28
CA ILE A 194 1.48 14.48 -13.46
C ILE A 194 0.32 13.86 -14.25
N GLU A 195 -0.25 14.59 -15.21
CA GLU A 195 -1.39 14.11 -16.00
C GLU A 195 -1.02 12.86 -16.82
N ARG A 196 0.09 12.94 -17.56
CA ARG A 196 0.59 11.80 -18.35
C ARG A 196 1.04 10.64 -17.47
N VAL A 197 1.69 10.93 -16.34
CA VAL A 197 2.10 9.89 -15.39
C VAL A 197 0.88 9.19 -14.79
N ARG A 198 -0.20 9.91 -14.49
CA ARG A 198 -1.45 9.34 -13.99
C ARG A 198 -2.11 8.43 -15.02
N GLU A 199 -2.18 8.84 -16.28
CA GLU A 199 -2.69 7.99 -17.37
C GLU A 199 -1.90 6.67 -17.45
N ALA A 200 -0.57 6.76 -17.47
CA ALA A 200 0.29 5.59 -17.52
C ALA A 200 0.17 4.72 -16.25
N HIS A 201 0.07 5.34 -15.08
CA HIS A 201 -0.09 4.66 -13.80
C HIS A 201 -1.38 3.83 -13.77
N ASN A 202 -2.51 4.45 -14.13
CA ASN A 202 -3.80 3.78 -14.13
C ASN A 202 -3.81 2.59 -15.09
N GLU A 203 -3.24 2.75 -16.27
CA GLU A 203 -3.18 1.67 -17.24
C GLU A 203 -2.29 0.49 -16.78
N LEU A 204 -1.13 0.79 -16.19
CA LEU A 204 -0.27 -0.22 -15.58
C LEU A 204 -1.01 -0.93 -14.44
N LEU A 205 -1.69 -0.17 -13.59
CA LEU A 205 -2.46 -0.71 -12.46
C LEU A 205 -3.56 -1.65 -12.94
N ASP A 206 -4.36 -1.24 -13.92
CA ASP A 206 -5.45 -2.05 -14.46
C ASP A 206 -4.92 -3.38 -15.03
N ALA A 207 -3.81 -3.35 -15.77
CA ALA A 207 -3.18 -4.56 -16.29
C ALA A 207 -2.64 -5.48 -15.19
N MET A 208 -2.04 -4.93 -14.14
CA MET A 208 -1.55 -5.69 -12.99
C MET A 208 -2.71 -6.33 -12.21
N MET A 209 -3.77 -5.58 -11.94
CA MET A 209 -4.95 -6.09 -11.24
C MET A 209 -5.68 -7.15 -12.05
N GLN A 210 -5.75 -7.00 -13.38
CA GLN A 210 -6.30 -8.03 -14.26
C GLN A 210 -5.45 -9.31 -14.22
N SER A 211 -4.12 -9.17 -14.25
CA SER A 211 -3.20 -10.32 -14.16
C SER A 211 -3.29 -11.02 -12.81
N TYR A 212 -3.43 -10.27 -11.71
CA TYR A 212 -3.68 -10.83 -10.39
C TYR A 212 -4.99 -11.61 -10.33
N ARG A 213 -6.09 -11.08 -10.89
CA ARG A 213 -7.37 -11.80 -10.97
C ARG A 213 -7.23 -13.11 -11.75
N ASN A 214 -6.52 -13.08 -12.88
CA ASN A 214 -6.26 -14.28 -13.68
C ASN A 214 -5.44 -15.31 -12.92
N LEU A 215 -4.43 -14.87 -12.17
CA LEU A 215 -3.63 -15.71 -11.29
C LEU A 215 -4.48 -16.39 -10.20
N ILE A 216 -5.39 -15.66 -9.55
CA ILE A 216 -6.31 -16.22 -8.56
C ILE A 216 -7.25 -17.25 -9.19
N ARG A 217 -7.75 -17.00 -10.41
CA ARG A 217 -8.55 -17.99 -11.15
C ARG A 217 -7.75 -19.23 -11.52
N PHE A 218 -6.50 -19.07 -11.94
CA PHE A 218 -5.59 -20.19 -12.23
C PHE A 218 -5.37 -21.07 -11.01
N ALA A 219 -5.11 -20.46 -9.84
CA ALA A 219 -4.94 -21.21 -8.59
C ALA A 219 -6.19 -22.02 -8.23
N ARG A 220 -7.38 -21.42 -8.40
CA ARG A 220 -8.66 -22.11 -8.19
C ARG A 220 -8.84 -23.31 -9.13
N ARG A 221 -8.59 -23.12 -10.44
CA ARG A 221 -8.79 -24.18 -11.46
C ARG A 221 -7.92 -25.40 -11.24
N ASN A 222 -6.70 -25.20 -10.74
CA ASN A 222 -5.74 -26.28 -10.51
C ASN A 222 -5.83 -26.88 -9.10
N ASN A 223 -6.88 -26.56 -8.34
CA ASN A 223 -7.05 -26.98 -6.94
C ASN A 223 -5.79 -26.78 -6.13
N LEU A 224 -5.05 -25.69 -6.39
CA LEU A 224 -3.91 -25.36 -5.59
C LEU A 224 -4.44 -25.21 -4.17
N SER A 225 -4.12 -26.18 -3.31
CA SER A 225 -3.92 -25.87 -1.90
C SER A 225 -2.98 -24.68 -1.99
N VAL A 226 -3.41 -23.56 -1.44
CA VAL A 226 -2.56 -22.39 -1.35
C VAL A 226 -1.43 -22.81 -0.40
N SER A 227 -0.44 -23.51 -0.97
CA SER A 227 0.64 -24.23 -0.30
C SER A 227 1.82 -23.29 -0.07
N ALA A 228 1.83 -22.17 -0.80
CA ALA A 228 2.38 -20.90 -0.32
C ALA A 228 1.70 -20.59 1.02
N SER A 229 2.49 -20.32 2.06
CA SER A 229 1.92 -20.00 3.36
C SER A 229 0.86 -18.89 3.17
N PRO A 230 -0.36 -19.01 3.76
CA PRO A 230 -1.36 -17.95 3.70
C PRO A 230 -0.81 -16.56 4.08
N GLN A 231 0.29 -16.57 4.83
CA GLN A 231 1.12 -15.44 5.20
C GLN A 231 1.87 -14.76 4.04
N ASP A 232 2.57 -15.51 3.18
CA ASP A 232 3.36 -14.92 2.07
C ASP A 232 2.44 -14.24 1.05
N ILE A 233 1.29 -14.85 0.79
CA ILE A 233 0.24 -14.23 -0.03
C ILE A 233 -0.35 -13.03 0.73
N GLY A 234 -0.68 -13.17 2.01
CA GLY A 234 -1.19 -12.06 2.81
C GLY A 234 -0.30 -10.82 2.80
N VAL A 235 1.01 -10.98 3.02
CA VAL A 235 2.01 -9.88 2.98
C VAL A 235 2.06 -9.24 1.61
N LEU A 236 2.11 -10.07 0.58
CA LEU A 236 2.23 -9.56 -0.76
C LEU A 236 0.98 -8.81 -1.20
N THR A 237 -0.18 -9.42 -0.98
CA THR A 237 -1.45 -8.81 -1.32
C THR A 237 -1.63 -7.51 -0.52
N ARG A 238 -1.25 -7.47 0.76
CA ARG A 238 -1.19 -6.22 1.54
C ARG A 238 -0.26 -5.18 0.95
N LYS A 239 0.92 -5.57 0.43
CA LYS A 239 1.83 -4.62 -0.23
C LYS A 239 1.22 -4.06 -1.52
N LEU A 240 0.58 -4.90 -2.33
CA LEU A 240 -0.16 -4.47 -3.52
C LEU A 240 -1.29 -3.49 -3.14
N TYR A 241 -2.06 -3.78 -2.09
CA TYR A 241 -3.13 -2.90 -1.62
C TYR A 241 -2.60 -1.59 -1.02
N ALA A 242 -1.57 -1.66 -0.18
CA ALA A 242 -0.92 -0.49 0.37
C ALA A 242 -0.44 0.45 -0.75
N ALA A 243 0.11 -0.10 -1.84
CA ALA A 243 0.56 0.67 -2.99
C ALA A 243 -0.59 1.23 -3.86
N PHE A 244 -1.63 0.43 -4.11
CA PHE A 244 -2.58 0.72 -5.21
C PHE A 244 -4.03 0.96 -4.79
N GLU A 245 -4.46 0.51 -3.62
CA GLU A 245 -5.85 0.63 -3.20
C GLU A 245 -6.22 2.10 -2.94
N ALA A 246 -7.31 2.55 -3.55
CA ALA A 246 -7.87 3.88 -3.36
C ALA A 246 -8.94 3.84 -2.26
N LEU A 247 -8.60 4.36 -1.08
CA LEU A 247 -9.52 4.45 0.07
C LEU A 247 -9.85 5.91 0.41
N PRO A 248 -11.03 6.19 0.99
CA PRO A 248 -11.34 7.49 1.55
C PRO A 248 -10.22 7.95 2.50
N GLY A 249 -9.81 9.21 2.35
CA GLY A 249 -8.69 9.78 3.12
C GLY A 249 -7.30 9.26 2.78
N LYS A 250 -7.11 8.18 2.01
CA LYS A 250 -5.76 7.76 1.56
C LYS A 250 -5.21 8.70 0.51
N VAL A 251 -3.91 8.97 0.59
CA VAL A 251 -3.15 9.66 -0.45
C VAL A 251 -2.62 8.62 -1.43
N THR A 252 -3.17 8.58 -2.63
CA THR A 252 -2.71 7.67 -3.69
C THR A 252 -1.40 8.17 -4.28
N LEU A 253 -0.39 7.29 -4.31
CA LEU A 253 0.92 7.56 -4.90
C LEU A 253 0.92 7.11 -6.36
N VAL A 254 1.09 8.05 -7.29
CA VAL A 254 0.91 7.80 -8.73
C VAL A 254 2.22 7.59 -9.49
N ASN A 255 3.38 7.77 -8.85
CA ASN A 255 4.68 7.68 -9.52
C ASN A 255 5.59 6.58 -8.95
N PRO A 256 5.30 5.30 -9.20
CA PRO A 256 6.20 4.18 -8.94
C PRO A 256 7.34 4.16 -9.98
N GLN A 257 8.16 5.22 -10.02
CA GLN A 257 9.28 5.38 -10.96
C GLN A 257 8.88 5.47 -12.45
N ILE A 258 7.69 6.01 -12.74
CA ILE A 258 7.23 6.27 -14.11
C ILE A 258 8.00 7.43 -14.72
N SER A 259 8.09 8.56 -14.03
CA SER A 259 8.85 9.76 -14.45
C SER A 259 9.87 10.15 -13.38
N PRO A 260 11.07 10.63 -13.75
CA PRO A 260 12.06 11.06 -12.76
C PRO A 260 11.69 12.35 -12.02
N ASP A 261 10.90 13.23 -12.65
CA ASP A 261 10.53 14.54 -12.11
C ASP A 261 9.06 14.86 -12.39
N LEU A 262 8.29 15.02 -11.30
CA LEU A 262 6.90 15.42 -11.32
C LEU A 262 6.67 16.86 -10.83
N SER A 263 7.73 17.61 -10.56
CA SER A 263 7.58 18.98 -10.08
C SER A 263 6.75 19.82 -11.06
N GLU A 264 5.77 20.54 -10.54
CA GLU A 264 4.97 21.47 -11.33
C GLU A 264 5.45 22.90 -11.05
N GLU A 265 5.47 23.75 -12.08
CA GLU A 265 5.88 25.15 -11.94
C GLU A 265 4.86 25.95 -11.13
N HIS A 266 3.58 25.69 -11.37
CA HIS A 266 2.46 26.33 -10.68
C HIS A 266 1.55 25.29 -10.06
N LEU A 267 1.12 25.52 -8.82
CA LEU A 267 0.01 24.80 -8.21
C LEU A 267 -1.01 25.79 -7.65
N THR A 268 -2.23 25.74 -8.18
CA THR A 268 -3.32 26.64 -7.82
C THR A 268 -4.44 25.88 -7.11
N PHE A 269 -4.73 26.27 -5.88
CA PHE A 269 -5.78 25.72 -5.03
C PHE A 269 -7.01 26.65 -5.05
N ILE A 270 -8.15 26.15 -5.50
CA ILE A 270 -9.39 26.93 -5.63
C ILE A 270 -10.48 26.31 -4.77
N HIS A 271 -11.03 27.08 -3.84
CA HIS A 271 -12.18 26.67 -3.07
C HIS A 271 -13.50 27.09 -3.75
N VAL A 272 -14.39 26.13 -3.96
CA VAL A 272 -15.74 26.33 -4.46
C VAL A 272 -16.73 26.21 -3.29
N PRO A 273 -17.49 27.27 -2.95
CA PRO A 273 -18.50 27.22 -1.90
C PRO A 273 -19.75 26.44 -2.33
N ALA A 274 -20.59 26.08 -1.36
CA ALA A 274 -21.90 25.48 -1.62
C ALA A 274 -22.80 26.40 -2.45
N GLY A 275 -23.73 25.82 -3.22
CA GLY A 275 -24.68 26.55 -4.06
C GLY A 275 -24.11 27.06 -5.40
N ARG A 276 -22.93 26.58 -5.81
CA ARG A 276 -22.35 26.80 -7.15
C ARG A 276 -22.57 25.58 -8.05
N ALA A 277 -22.30 25.73 -9.34
CA ALA A 277 -22.43 24.65 -10.33
C ALA A 277 -21.46 23.48 -10.06
N ASN A 278 -20.22 23.79 -9.63
CA ASN A 278 -19.23 22.79 -9.26
C ASN A 278 -19.46 22.28 -7.84
N ARG A 279 -19.10 21.01 -7.59
CA ARG A 279 -19.21 20.38 -6.26
C ARG A 279 -18.44 21.22 -5.22
N PRO A 280 -19.00 21.48 -4.03
CA PRO A 280 -18.32 22.29 -3.01
C PRO A 280 -17.05 21.61 -2.49
N GLY A 281 -16.00 22.39 -2.25
CA GLY A 281 -14.70 21.91 -1.78
C GLY A 281 -13.53 22.52 -2.55
N TRP A 282 -12.37 21.91 -2.41
CA TRP A 282 -11.11 22.35 -2.99
C TRP A 282 -10.78 21.61 -4.28
N TYR A 283 -10.20 22.34 -5.22
CA TYR A 283 -9.72 21.86 -6.51
C TYR A 283 -8.26 22.28 -6.69
N LEU A 284 -7.42 21.34 -7.12
CA LEU A 284 -6.00 21.56 -7.41
C LEU A 284 -5.78 21.61 -8.92
N TYR A 285 -5.05 22.62 -9.41
CA TYR A 285 -4.65 22.76 -10.81
C TYR A 285 -3.12 22.93 -10.89
N ASN A 286 -2.48 22.43 -11.96
CA ASN A 286 -1.07 22.72 -12.27
C ASN A 286 -0.87 23.98 -13.14
N GLN A 287 -1.81 24.92 -13.07
CA GLN A 287 -1.81 26.12 -13.90
C GLN A 287 -1.60 27.37 -13.03
N ALA A 288 -1.10 28.44 -13.64
CA ALA A 288 -1.09 29.77 -13.04
C ALA A 288 -2.52 30.28 -12.76
N PRO A 289 -2.74 31.24 -11.86
CA PRO A 289 -4.06 31.69 -11.43
C PRO A 289 -4.70 32.69 -12.42
N SER A 290 -4.72 32.35 -13.72
CA SER A 290 -5.41 33.13 -14.76
C SER A 290 -6.70 32.42 -15.21
N MET A 291 -7.73 33.20 -15.54
CA MET A 291 -9.03 32.61 -15.93
C MET A 291 -8.91 31.75 -17.20
N ASP A 292 -8.15 32.21 -18.20
CA ASP A 292 -7.97 31.48 -19.45
C ASP A 292 -7.24 30.13 -19.24
N ALA A 293 -6.29 30.08 -18.30
CA ALA A 293 -5.57 28.85 -17.97
C ALA A 293 -6.43 27.87 -17.16
N ILE A 294 -7.26 28.35 -16.23
CA ILE A 294 -8.06 27.45 -15.37
C ILE A 294 -9.31 26.91 -16.08
N VAL A 295 -10.04 27.72 -16.84
CA VAL A 295 -11.33 27.34 -17.44
C VAL A 295 -11.18 26.23 -18.49
N SER A 296 -10.04 26.19 -19.18
CA SER A 296 -9.75 25.23 -20.24
C SER A 296 -9.16 23.90 -19.73
N HIS A 297 -8.82 23.80 -18.44
CA HIS A 297 -8.11 22.64 -17.89
C HIS A 297 -8.96 21.88 -16.87
N GLN A 298 -8.78 20.56 -16.82
CA GLN A 298 -9.36 19.73 -15.78
C GLN A 298 -8.54 19.89 -14.49
N PRO A 299 -9.20 19.88 -13.31
CA PRO A 299 -8.48 19.85 -12.05
C PRO A 299 -7.65 18.56 -11.96
N LEU A 300 -6.43 18.68 -11.44
CA LEU A 300 -5.62 17.53 -11.09
C LEU A 300 -6.34 16.69 -10.03
N GLU A 301 -6.82 17.30 -8.96
CA GLU A 301 -7.45 16.54 -7.88
C GLU A 301 -8.53 17.38 -7.20
N TYR A 302 -9.56 16.72 -6.69
CA TYR A 302 -10.63 17.32 -5.92
C TYR A 302 -10.73 16.68 -4.54
N ASN A 303 -10.87 17.51 -3.51
CA ASN A 303 -11.28 17.04 -2.20
C ASN A 303 -12.09 18.09 -1.44
N ARG A 304 -12.90 17.66 -0.47
CA ARG A 304 -13.61 18.59 0.40
C ARG A 304 -12.67 19.45 1.24
N TYR A 305 -11.47 18.95 1.56
CA TYR A 305 -10.54 19.56 2.49
C TYR A 305 -9.16 19.78 1.84
N LEU A 306 -8.55 20.91 2.16
CA LEU A 306 -7.28 21.40 1.63
C LEU A 306 -6.11 20.50 2.02
N ASN A 307 -6.08 20.03 3.27
CA ASN A 307 -4.99 19.18 3.79
C ASN A 307 -4.74 17.95 2.90
N LYS A 308 -5.80 17.30 2.40
CA LYS A 308 -5.64 16.14 1.51
C LYS A 308 -4.98 16.52 0.19
N LEU A 309 -5.34 17.67 -0.41
CA LEU A 309 -4.76 18.09 -1.68
C LEU A 309 -3.30 18.50 -1.54
N VAL A 310 -2.95 19.20 -0.46
CA VAL A 310 -1.55 19.57 -0.18
C VAL A 310 -0.72 18.32 0.09
N SER A 311 -1.23 17.40 0.91
CA SER A 311 -0.57 16.12 1.17
C SER A 311 -0.39 15.31 -0.12
N TRP A 312 -1.42 15.23 -0.96
CA TRP A 312 -1.36 14.52 -2.23
C TRP A 312 -0.33 15.13 -3.19
N ALA A 313 -0.28 16.47 -3.30
CA ALA A 313 0.70 17.16 -4.13
C ALA A 313 2.13 16.96 -3.60
N TYR A 314 2.31 16.96 -2.27
CA TYR A 314 3.61 16.75 -1.65
C TYR A 314 4.12 15.33 -1.88
N PHE A 315 3.37 14.31 -1.47
CA PHE A 315 3.83 12.92 -1.56
C PHE A 315 3.99 12.40 -2.99
N ASN A 316 3.35 13.03 -3.98
CA ASN A 316 3.59 12.75 -5.40
C ASN A 316 4.74 13.57 -6.02
N GLY A 317 5.40 14.43 -5.26
CA GLY A 317 6.56 15.21 -5.70
C GLY A 317 6.23 16.39 -6.62
N LEU A 318 4.98 16.87 -6.62
CA LEU A 318 4.57 18.05 -7.38
C LEU A 318 5.12 19.34 -6.75
N LEU A 319 5.19 19.35 -5.42
CA LEU A 319 5.67 20.48 -4.62
C LEU A 319 7.19 20.44 -4.46
N THR A 320 7.86 21.47 -4.98
CA THR A 320 9.30 21.71 -4.78
C THR A 320 9.55 23.16 -4.37
N SER A 321 10.80 23.49 -4.01
CA SER A 321 11.21 24.88 -3.74
C SER A 321 11.06 25.82 -4.94
N LYS A 322 10.92 25.29 -6.16
CA LYS A 322 10.69 26.05 -7.39
C LYS A 322 9.20 26.22 -7.73
N THR A 323 8.32 25.53 -7.02
CA THR A 323 6.89 25.54 -7.32
C THR A 323 6.23 26.79 -6.75
N HIS A 324 5.55 27.54 -7.61
CA HIS A 324 4.77 28.71 -7.23
C HIS A 324 3.37 28.31 -6.76
N LEU A 325 3.08 28.60 -5.49
CA LEU A 325 1.81 28.29 -4.84
C LEU A 325 0.81 29.44 -4.97
N HIS A 326 -0.40 29.12 -5.41
CA HIS A 326 -1.51 30.06 -5.52
C HIS A 326 -2.73 29.52 -4.81
N ILE A 327 -3.50 30.39 -4.16
CA ILE A 327 -4.74 30.01 -3.50
C ILE A 327 -5.83 31.04 -3.75
N LYS A 328 -7.05 30.56 -4.01
CA LYS A 328 -8.24 31.39 -4.16
C LYS A 328 -9.33 30.85 -3.26
N SER A 329 -9.57 31.55 -2.15
CA SER A 329 -10.61 31.22 -1.18
C SER A 329 -11.28 32.48 -0.66
N ALA A 330 -12.57 32.39 -0.30
CA ALA A 330 -13.36 33.52 0.20
C ALA A 330 -13.20 33.73 1.73
N ASN A 331 -11.96 33.58 2.24
CA ASN A 331 -11.51 33.71 3.65
C ASN A 331 -11.25 32.40 4.44
N LEU A 332 -11.21 31.23 3.80
CA LEU A 332 -10.89 29.97 4.51
C LEU A 332 -9.39 29.80 4.77
N CYS A 333 -8.57 30.08 3.76
CA CYS A 333 -7.12 29.98 3.81
C CYS A 333 -6.48 30.99 2.86
N ASP A 334 -5.38 31.59 3.29
CA ASP A 334 -4.57 32.51 2.49
C ASP A 334 -3.25 31.85 2.05
N THR A 335 -2.49 32.57 1.22
CA THR A 335 -1.23 32.06 0.66
C THR A 335 -0.19 31.81 1.74
N VAL A 336 -0.19 32.60 2.82
CA VAL A 336 0.78 32.45 3.92
C VAL A 336 0.50 31.18 4.69
N LYS A 337 -0.75 30.92 5.11
CA LYS A 337 -1.16 29.67 5.75
C LYS A 337 -0.87 28.45 4.86
N LEU A 338 -1.12 28.55 3.56
CA LEU A 338 -0.80 27.47 2.62
C LEU A 338 0.71 27.17 2.57
N GLN A 339 1.55 28.21 2.50
CA GLN A 339 3.01 28.06 2.51
C GLN A 339 3.52 27.49 3.84
N GLU A 340 2.96 27.94 4.96
CA GLU A 340 3.25 27.37 6.28
C GLU A 340 2.90 25.88 6.31
N LEU A 341 1.70 25.48 5.85
CA LEU A 341 1.29 24.08 5.79
C LEU A 341 2.21 23.21 4.94
N VAL A 342 2.59 23.69 3.75
CA VAL A 342 3.54 22.97 2.87
C VAL A 342 4.88 22.80 3.57
N THR A 343 5.35 23.86 4.24
CA THR A 343 6.62 23.85 4.98
C THR A 343 6.57 22.83 6.13
N ASP A 344 5.51 22.87 6.94
CA ASP A 344 5.30 21.97 8.07
C ASP A 344 5.26 20.50 7.61
N ILE A 345 4.46 20.18 6.58
CA ILE A 345 4.41 18.82 6.02
C ILE A 345 5.79 18.40 5.50
N SER A 346 6.47 19.28 4.78
CA SER A 346 7.75 18.95 4.14
C SER A 346 8.90 18.68 5.11
N HIS A 347 8.88 19.33 6.28
CA HIS A 347 9.90 19.14 7.31
C HIS A 347 9.67 17.89 8.17
N HIS A 348 8.42 17.50 8.40
CA HIS A 348 8.09 16.43 9.34
C HIS A 348 7.81 15.08 8.65
N PHE A 349 7.50 15.07 7.35
CA PHE A 349 7.25 13.84 6.60
C PHE A 349 8.26 13.66 5.46
N PRO A 350 9.22 12.72 5.54
CA PRO A 350 10.13 12.48 4.43
C PRO A 350 9.39 11.94 3.20
N LEU A 351 9.70 12.45 2.01
CA LEU A 351 9.11 11.97 0.74
C LEU A 351 9.41 10.51 0.45
N ARG A 352 10.65 10.07 0.72
CA ARG A 352 11.12 8.71 0.44
C ARG A 352 11.49 8.01 1.73
N LEU A 353 10.94 6.82 1.92
CA LEU A 353 11.30 5.89 2.99
C LEU A 353 11.74 4.55 2.40
N ALA A 354 12.42 3.76 3.22
CA ALA A 354 12.64 2.36 2.92
C ALA A 354 11.30 1.63 2.77
N ALA A 355 11.26 0.60 1.92
CA ALA A 355 10.09 -0.24 1.76
C ALA A 355 9.73 -0.90 3.12
N PRO A 356 8.42 -1.11 3.42
CA PRO A 356 8.01 -1.78 4.64
C PRO A 356 8.66 -3.17 4.75
N THR A 357 9.10 -3.52 5.95
CA THR A 357 9.64 -4.87 6.20
C THR A 357 8.53 -5.92 6.13
N PRO A 358 8.82 -7.18 5.77
CA PRO A 358 7.83 -8.25 5.83
C PRO A 358 7.18 -8.35 7.22
N LYS A 359 7.96 -8.15 8.30
CA LYS A 359 7.46 -8.12 9.69
C LYS A 359 6.40 -7.03 9.91
N ALA A 360 6.60 -5.83 9.37
CA ALA A 360 5.61 -4.76 9.46
C ALA A 360 4.32 -5.10 8.70
N LEU A 361 4.45 -5.72 7.52
CA LEU A 361 3.31 -6.17 6.73
C LEU A 361 2.55 -7.35 7.35
N TYR A 362 3.19 -8.14 8.23
CA TYR A 362 2.53 -9.18 9.03
C TYR A 362 1.71 -8.63 10.19
N SER A 363 2.13 -7.50 10.76
CA SER A 363 1.55 -6.95 11.98
C SER A 363 0.37 -6.02 11.65
N PRO A 364 -0.49 -5.70 12.63
CA PRO A 364 -1.45 -4.62 12.50
C PRO A 364 -0.79 -3.33 12.01
N CYS A 365 -1.59 -2.51 11.35
CA CYS A 365 -1.13 -1.27 10.78
C CYS A 365 -0.96 -0.21 11.89
N GLU A 366 0.28 0.13 12.23
CA GLU A 366 0.61 1.04 13.34
C GLU A 366 0.92 2.44 12.82
N ILE A 367 0.48 3.48 13.52
CA ILE A 367 0.78 4.88 13.19
C ILE A 367 2.24 5.19 13.57
N ARG A 368 3.03 5.68 12.60
CA ARG A 368 4.46 5.98 12.76
C ARG A 368 4.73 7.47 12.88
N HIS A 369 4.11 8.26 12.01
CA HIS A 369 4.19 9.72 12.05
C HIS A 369 2.78 10.28 12.07
N LEU A 370 2.50 11.21 12.98
CA LEU A 370 1.20 11.85 13.13
C LEU A 370 1.36 13.36 13.17
N ALA A 371 0.68 14.06 12.27
CA ALA A 371 0.48 15.49 12.29
C ALA A 371 -0.98 15.82 12.57
N ILE A 372 -1.20 16.73 13.51
CA ILE A 372 -2.49 17.25 13.92
C ILE A 372 -2.52 18.73 13.56
N ILE A 373 -3.29 19.06 12.53
CA ILE A 373 -3.38 20.38 11.92
C ILE A 373 -4.65 21.05 12.44
N VAL A 374 -4.48 22.06 13.28
CA VAL A 374 -5.55 22.71 14.03
C VAL A 374 -5.91 24.05 13.38
N ASN A 375 -7.20 24.27 13.14
CA ASN A 375 -7.78 25.54 12.66
C ASN A 375 -7.22 26.03 11.32
N LEU A 376 -6.94 25.11 10.39
CA LEU A 376 -6.47 25.45 9.05
C LEU A 376 -7.56 26.20 8.26
N GLU A 377 -8.72 25.58 8.11
CA GLU A 377 -9.84 26.12 7.31
C GLU A 377 -10.89 26.84 8.15
N HIS A 378 -11.09 26.42 9.41
CA HIS A 378 -12.04 27.04 10.33
C HIS A 378 -11.35 27.44 11.64
N ASP A 379 -11.14 28.75 11.80
CA ASP A 379 -10.48 29.36 12.94
C ASP A 379 -11.46 30.25 13.74
N PRO A 380 -11.98 29.77 14.88
CA PRO A 380 -12.88 30.55 15.74
C PRO A 380 -12.24 31.83 16.27
N THR A 381 -10.90 31.88 16.36
CA THR A 381 -10.20 33.03 16.96
C THR A 381 -10.25 34.29 16.09
N THR A 382 -10.61 34.17 14.82
CA THR A 382 -10.83 35.30 13.90
C THR A 382 -11.91 36.27 14.40
N ALA A 383 -12.87 35.78 15.21
CA ALA A 383 -13.92 36.60 15.81
C ALA A 383 -13.38 37.64 16.82
N PHE A 384 -12.17 37.46 17.35
CA PHE A 384 -11.53 38.41 18.27
C PHE A 384 -10.99 39.66 17.58
N ARG A 385 -11.02 39.69 16.24
CA ARG A 385 -10.59 40.85 15.47
C ARG A 385 -11.43 42.07 15.86
N ASN A 386 -10.75 43.10 16.37
CA ASN A 386 -11.34 44.37 16.84
C ASN A 386 -12.09 44.33 18.18
N GLN A 387 -11.94 43.26 18.98
CA GLN A 387 -12.48 43.22 20.34
C GLN A 387 -11.35 43.36 21.38
N VAL A 388 -11.53 44.22 22.38
CA VAL A 388 -10.66 44.26 23.56
C VAL A 388 -11.08 43.07 24.45
N VAL A 389 -10.48 41.91 24.20
CA VAL A 389 -10.70 40.72 25.03
C VAL A 389 -9.85 40.87 26.29
N HIS A 390 -10.48 41.09 27.45
CA HIS A 390 -9.78 41.06 28.73
C HIS A 390 -9.43 39.61 29.09
N PHE A 391 -8.16 39.26 28.97
CA PHE A 391 -7.67 37.92 29.30
C PHE A 391 -7.46 37.77 30.81
N ASP A 392 -8.27 36.94 31.46
CA ASP A 392 -7.92 36.38 32.77
C ASP A 392 -7.01 35.17 32.57
N PHE A 393 -5.71 35.37 32.77
CA PHE A 393 -4.69 34.34 32.55
C PHE A 393 -4.91 33.06 33.38
N ARG A 394 -5.70 33.11 34.47
CA ARG A 394 -6.00 31.95 35.32
C ARG A 394 -7.20 31.12 34.85
N LYS A 395 -7.99 31.61 33.88
CA LYS A 395 -9.20 30.96 33.35
C LYS A 395 -9.13 30.64 31.85
N LEU A 396 -7.92 30.61 31.28
CA LEU A 396 -7.67 30.29 29.87
C LEU A 396 -7.80 28.78 29.59
N ASP A 397 -9.02 28.32 29.37
CA ASP A 397 -9.32 27.01 28.77
C ASP A 397 -9.63 27.21 27.28
N VAL A 398 -8.78 26.68 26.40
CA VAL A 398 -8.95 26.80 24.93
C VAL A 398 -10.10 25.94 24.41
N PHE A 399 -10.53 24.94 25.18
CA PHE A 399 -11.63 24.05 24.82
C PHE A 399 -12.98 24.60 25.29
N SER A 400 -12.99 25.50 26.29
CA SER A 400 -14.19 26.14 26.85
C SER A 400 -13.89 27.59 27.24
N PHE A 401 -13.66 28.44 26.23
CA PHE A 401 -13.14 29.79 26.39
C PHE A 401 -14.23 30.84 26.70
N GLY A 402 -13.92 31.72 27.66
CA GLY A 402 -14.76 32.88 28.01
C GLY A 402 -16.09 32.51 28.67
N GLU A 403 -16.95 33.52 28.86
CA GLU A 403 -18.29 33.34 29.47
C GLU A 403 -19.21 32.49 28.60
N GLN A 404 -19.07 32.60 27.27
CA GLN A 404 -19.82 31.80 26.30
C GLN A 404 -19.32 30.35 26.22
N GLN A 405 -18.23 30.00 26.93
CA GLN A 405 -17.64 28.66 26.97
C GLN A 405 -17.38 28.07 25.58
N GLN A 406 -16.94 28.88 24.62
CA GLN A 406 -16.75 28.44 23.23
C GLN A 406 -15.44 27.65 23.06
N CYS A 407 -15.46 26.59 22.26
CA CYS A 407 -14.23 25.91 21.86
C CYS A 407 -13.46 26.76 20.83
N LEU A 408 -12.19 27.05 21.09
CA LEU A 408 -11.32 27.78 20.16
C LEU A 408 -10.75 26.88 19.06
N VAL A 409 -11.08 25.59 19.05
CA VAL A 409 -10.72 24.63 18.02
C VAL A 409 -11.93 24.37 17.14
N GLY A 410 -11.95 24.98 15.96
CA GLY A 410 -13.04 24.87 15.00
C GLY A 410 -12.85 23.76 13.97
N SER A 411 -11.60 23.38 13.68
CA SER A 411 -11.27 22.27 12.79
C SER A 411 -10.00 21.54 13.19
N ILE A 412 -9.97 20.23 12.94
CA ILE A 412 -8.79 19.38 13.05
C ILE A 412 -8.66 18.55 11.78
N ASP A 413 -7.53 18.68 11.11
CA ASP A 413 -7.09 17.77 10.07
C ASP A 413 -6.01 16.84 10.65
N LEU A 414 -6.14 15.54 10.41
CA LEU A 414 -5.10 14.57 10.73
C LEU A 414 -4.37 14.20 9.44
N LEU A 415 -3.04 14.16 9.48
CA LEU A 415 -2.19 13.56 8.46
C LEU A 415 -1.29 12.55 9.15
N TYR A 416 -1.34 11.28 8.75
CA TYR A 416 -0.45 10.27 9.33
C TYR A 416 0.12 9.32 8.29
N ARG A 417 1.29 8.78 8.62
CA ARG A 417 1.91 7.67 7.90
C ARG A 417 1.99 6.46 8.82
N ASN A 418 1.64 5.29 8.29
CA ASN A 418 1.63 4.04 9.04
C ASN A 418 2.83 3.11 8.73
N SER A 419 2.92 1.97 9.43
CA SER A 419 3.97 0.96 9.27
C SER A 419 4.00 0.27 7.90
N TRP A 420 2.95 0.43 7.09
CA TRP A 420 2.88 -0.04 5.71
C TRP A 420 3.26 1.05 4.69
N ASN A 421 3.75 2.20 5.16
CA ASN A 421 4.03 3.42 4.40
C ASN A 421 2.80 4.04 3.73
N GLU A 422 1.58 3.67 4.09
CA GLU A 422 0.41 4.39 3.60
C GLU A 422 0.31 5.74 4.27
N VAL A 423 -0.09 6.74 3.49
CA VAL A 423 -0.39 8.08 3.98
C VAL A 423 -1.89 8.28 3.99
N ARG A 424 -2.40 8.78 5.12
CA ARG A 424 -3.83 8.95 5.39
C ARG A 424 -4.09 10.36 5.89
N THR A 425 -5.21 10.92 5.44
CA THR A 425 -5.73 12.23 5.84
C THR A 425 -7.17 12.11 6.32
N LEU A 426 -7.51 12.77 7.41
CA LEU A 426 -8.86 12.85 7.96
C LEU A 426 -9.17 14.30 8.32
N HIS A 427 -10.45 14.67 8.35
CA HIS A 427 -10.88 16.01 8.71
C HIS A 427 -12.08 15.93 9.65
N PHE A 428 -12.06 16.79 10.67
CA PHE A 428 -13.09 16.95 11.68
C PHE A 428 -13.36 18.45 11.85
N SER A 429 -14.63 18.84 11.97
CA SER A 429 -15.02 20.24 12.19
C SER A 429 -16.22 20.34 13.11
N GLY A 430 -16.38 21.53 13.71
CA GLY A 430 -17.42 21.80 14.70
C GLY A 430 -16.97 21.55 16.14
N GLU A 431 -17.91 21.65 17.08
CA GLU A 431 -17.62 21.69 18.51
C GLU A 431 -16.99 20.39 19.05
N GLN A 432 -17.27 19.24 18.42
CA GLN A 432 -16.76 17.94 18.85
C GLN A 432 -15.50 17.50 18.08
N ALA A 433 -14.94 18.35 17.21
CA ALA A 433 -13.81 17.98 16.34
C ALA A 433 -12.61 17.40 17.11
N VAL A 434 -12.29 17.96 18.28
CA VAL A 434 -11.22 17.47 19.17
C VAL A 434 -11.50 16.03 19.62
N LEU A 435 -12.71 15.75 20.06
CA LEU A 435 -13.10 14.46 20.61
C LEU A 435 -13.18 13.39 19.52
N GLU A 436 -13.76 13.73 18.37
CA GLU A 436 -13.85 12.82 17.22
C GLU A 436 -12.48 12.47 16.64
N ALA A 437 -11.58 13.47 16.54
CA ALA A 437 -10.21 13.25 16.08
C ALA A 437 -9.44 12.34 17.03
N LEU A 438 -9.53 12.59 18.35
CA LEU A 438 -8.90 11.75 19.37
C LEU A 438 -9.46 10.32 19.34
N LYS A 439 -10.79 10.15 19.36
CA LYS A 439 -11.43 8.83 19.25
C LYS A 439 -10.92 8.06 18.04
N THR A 440 -10.89 8.72 16.88
CA THR A 440 -10.50 8.08 15.62
C THR A 440 -9.03 7.66 15.60
N ILE A 441 -8.13 8.50 16.11
CA ILE A 441 -6.70 8.18 16.08
C ILE A 441 -6.31 7.16 17.15
N LEU A 442 -6.92 7.24 18.34
CA LEU A 442 -6.64 6.32 19.44
C LEU A 442 -7.28 4.95 19.21
N GLY A 443 -8.42 4.86 18.51
CA GLY A 443 -9.02 3.59 18.08
C GLY A 443 -8.13 2.82 17.09
N LYS A 444 -7.27 3.53 16.35
CA LYS A 444 -6.27 2.94 15.44
C LYS A 444 -4.98 2.51 16.11
N MET A 445 -4.80 2.80 17.39
CA MET A 445 -3.65 2.36 18.18
C MET A 445 -4.10 1.17 19.02
N HIS A 446 -3.52 -0.01 18.79
CA HIS A 446 -3.72 -1.14 19.70
C HIS A 446 -2.85 -0.97 20.95
N GLN A 447 -3.19 -1.66 22.04
CA GLN A 447 -2.57 -1.40 23.35
C GLN A 447 -1.07 -1.72 23.38
N ASP A 448 -0.64 -2.79 22.70
CA ASP A 448 0.78 -3.17 22.62
C ASP A 448 1.52 -2.54 21.43
N ALA A 449 0.91 -1.53 20.76
CA ALA A 449 1.55 -0.84 19.66
C ALA A 449 2.75 -0.03 20.15
N ALA A 450 3.77 0.09 19.30
CA ALA A 450 4.80 1.09 19.53
C ALA A 450 4.18 2.49 19.51
N PRO A 451 4.58 3.42 20.39
CA PRO A 451 4.18 4.80 20.27
C PRO A 451 4.65 5.37 18.92
N PRO A 452 3.91 6.33 18.33
CA PRO A 452 4.36 6.98 17.12
C PRO A 452 5.76 7.56 17.30
N GLU A 453 6.59 7.46 16.26
CA GLU A 453 7.95 8.00 16.23
C GLU A 453 7.94 9.53 16.30
N SER A 454 6.90 10.16 15.75
CA SER A 454 6.64 11.59 15.90
C SER A 454 5.14 11.91 16.00
N VAL A 455 4.81 12.86 16.88
CA VAL A 455 3.46 13.44 17.03
C VAL A 455 3.58 14.95 17.09
N ASP A 456 3.24 15.60 15.97
CA ASP A 456 3.40 17.03 15.78
C ASP A 456 2.05 17.75 15.70
N VAL A 457 1.86 18.77 16.54
CA VAL A 457 0.68 19.64 16.49
C VAL A 457 1.03 20.97 15.83
N PHE A 458 0.35 21.29 14.74
CA PHE A 458 0.41 22.57 14.03
C PHE A 458 -0.88 23.33 14.28
N CYS A 459 -0.79 24.62 14.57
CA CYS A 459 -1.97 25.47 14.75
C CYS A 459 -1.89 26.64 13.79
N TYR A 460 -2.98 26.92 13.06
CA TYR A 460 -3.08 27.99 12.06
C TYR A 460 -4.07 29.09 12.49
N SER A 461 -4.34 29.18 13.79
CA SER A 461 -5.17 30.26 14.35
C SER A 461 -4.49 31.62 14.25
N GLN A 462 -5.28 32.65 13.95
CA GLN A 462 -4.86 34.05 13.90
C GLN A 462 -4.45 34.57 15.28
N HIS A 463 -5.15 34.13 16.33
CA HIS A 463 -4.87 34.53 17.71
C HIS A 463 -4.69 33.30 18.61
N LEU A 464 -3.96 33.46 19.73
CA LEU A 464 -3.72 32.40 20.73
C LEU A 464 -3.07 31.10 20.18
N ARG A 465 -2.43 31.18 19.00
CA ARG A 465 -1.78 30.06 18.29
C ARG A 465 -0.92 29.17 19.20
N GLY A 466 -0.01 29.79 19.97
CA GLY A 466 0.90 29.06 20.85
C GLY A 466 0.19 28.33 22.00
N LEU A 467 -0.84 28.93 22.59
CA LEU A 467 -1.61 28.33 23.67
C LEU A 467 -2.45 27.15 23.18
N ILE A 468 -3.18 27.33 22.06
CA ILE A 468 -3.99 26.28 21.44
C ILE A 468 -3.12 25.07 21.08
N ARG A 469 -1.99 25.31 20.41
CA ARG A 469 -1.00 24.27 20.06
C ARG A 469 -0.56 23.49 21.29
N THR A 470 -0.12 24.19 22.34
CA THR A 470 0.42 23.55 23.55
C THR A 470 -0.64 22.71 24.26
N ARG A 471 -1.87 23.20 24.36
CA ARG A 471 -2.98 22.49 25.01
C ARG A 471 -3.41 21.25 24.24
N ILE A 472 -3.49 21.31 22.92
CA ILE A 472 -3.77 20.14 22.08
C ILE A 472 -2.63 19.11 22.19
N GLN A 473 -1.37 19.55 22.11
CA GLN A 473 -0.22 18.66 22.25
C GLN A 473 -0.23 17.92 23.59
N GLN A 474 -0.50 18.64 24.69
CA GLN A 474 -0.61 18.04 26.01
C GLN A 474 -1.74 17.00 26.07
N LEU A 475 -2.93 17.36 25.61
CA LEU A 475 -4.09 16.45 25.61
C LEU A 475 -3.83 15.18 24.79
N VAL A 476 -3.26 15.32 23.59
CA VAL A 476 -2.96 14.20 22.70
C VAL A 476 -1.91 13.27 23.34
N SER A 477 -0.84 13.84 23.89
CA SER A 477 0.24 13.05 24.52
C SER A 477 -0.31 12.23 25.70
N GLU A 478 -1.07 12.88 26.58
CA GLU A 478 -1.70 12.20 27.72
C GLU A 478 -2.67 11.09 27.27
N CYS A 479 -3.45 11.30 26.21
CA CYS A 479 -4.35 10.28 25.68
C CYS A 479 -3.62 9.11 25.03
N ILE A 480 -2.52 9.36 24.30
CA ILE A 480 -1.70 8.30 23.69
C ILE A 480 -1.05 7.46 24.80
N ASP A 481 -0.49 8.09 25.83
CA ASP A 481 0.10 7.39 26.98
C ASP A 481 -0.93 6.51 27.69
N LEU A 482 -2.14 7.04 27.92
CA LEU A 482 -3.24 6.27 28.50
C LEU A 482 -3.65 5.08 27.63
N ARG A 483 -3.70 5.26 26.30
CA ARG A 483 -4.06 4.18 25.35
C ARG A 483 -3.00 3.08 25.31
N LEU A 484 -1.73 3.43 25.23
CA LEU A 484 -0.60 2.51 25.04
C LEU A 484 -0.02 1.94 26.33
N SER A 485 -0.41 2.46 27.50
CA SER A 485 0.06 1.92 28.78
C SER A 485 -0.20 0.41 28.88
N SER A 486 0.80 -0.35 29.33
CA SER A 486 0.73 -1.83 29.44
C SER A 486 0.47 -2.29 30.89
N THR A 487 0.49 -1.37 31.86
CA THR A 487 0.15 -1.63 33.26
C THR A 487 -1.34 -1.94 33.38
N ARG A 488 -1.66 -3.24 33.37
CA ARG A 488 -3.02 -3.81 33.55
C ARG A 488 -3.62 -3.57 34.94
N GLN A 489 -2.87 -2.95 35.85
CA GLN A 489 -3.22 -2.82 37.27
C GLN A 489 -3.72 -1.43 37.67
N GLU A 490 -3.79 -0.45 36.77
CA GLU A 490 -4.42 0.84 37.09
C GLU A 490 -5.93 0.80 36.76
N PRO A 491 -6.80 0.77 37.79
CA PRO A 491 -8.24 0.88 37.58
C PRO A 491 -8.58 2.28 37.07
N GLY A 492 -9.07 2.35 35.82
CA GLY A 492 -9.67 3.55 35.25
C GLY A 492 -8.82 4.34 34.28
N ARG A 493 -8.59 3.78 33.09
CA ARG A 493 -8.09 4.55 31.94
C ARG A 493 -9.23 5.42 31.40
N PHE A 494 -9.37 6.57 32.03
CA PHE A 494 -10.40 7.55 31.76
C PHE A 494 -9.77 8.93 31.68
N LYS A 495 -10.18 9.71 30.68
CA LYS A 495 -9.82 11.11 30.58
C LYS A 495 -11.07 11.97 30.45
N ALA A 496 -11.31 12.83 31.45
CA ALA A 496 -12.31 13.87 31.34
C ALA A 496 -11.75 15.06 30.54
N VAL A 497 -12.50 15.54 29.56
CA VAL A 497 -12.19 16.72 28.75
C VAL A 497 -13.42 17.61 28.70
N ARG A 498 -13.26 18.89 29.01
CA ARG A 498 -14.35 19.87 28.93
C ARG A 498 -14.27 20.63 27.62
N VAL A 499 -15.26 20.47 26.75
CA VAL A 499 -15.32 21.08 25.42
C VAL A 499 -16.65 21.81 25.25
N SER A 500 -16.61 23.06 24.80
CA SER A 500 -17.78 23.92 24.63
C SER A 500 -18.66 24.01 25.90
N GLY A 501 -18.04 24.05 27.08
CA GLY A 501 -18.74 24.08 28.37
C GLY A 501 -19.33 22.74 28.82
N GLN A 502 -19.27 21.70 28.00
CA GLN A 502 -19.75 20.35 28.31
C GLN A 502 -18.59 19.44 28.72
N THR A 503 -18.83 18.54 29.66
CA THR A 503 -17.81 17.57 30.10
C THR A 503 -18.00 16.25 29.36
N TRP A 504 -16.92 15.74 28.79
CA TRP A 504 -16.87 14.49 28.04
C TRP A 504 -15.87 13.54 28.68
N GLY A 505 -16.21 12.26 28.70
CA GLY A 505 -15.33 11.17 29.10
C GLY A 505 -14.79 10.44 27.88
N LEU A 506 -13.46 10.37 27.75
CA LEU A 506 -12.80 9.39 26.89
C LEU A 506 -12.53 8.14 27.74
N PHE A 507 -13.09 7.02 27.32
CA PHE A 507 -12.93 5.72 27.96
C PHE A 507 -12.01 4.88 27.09
N PHE A 508 -10.86 4.50 27.65
CA PHE A 508 -9.88 3.67 26.98
C PHE A 508 -10.18 2.22 27.35
N GLU A 509 -11.13 1.65 26.62
CA GLU A 509 -11.54 0.27 26.79
C GLU A 509 -10.46 -0.67 26.26
N ARG A 510 -10.63 -1.95 26.58
CA ARG A 510 -9.72 -3.03 26.20
C ARG A 510 -9.49 -3.10 24.68
N LEU A 511 -10.57 -2.98 23.90
CA LEU A 511 -10.54 -3.14 22.44
C LEU A 511 -10.86 -1.85 21.66
N SER A 512 -11.25 -0.77 22.33
CA SER A 512 -11.75 0.44 21.66
C SER A 512 -11.52 1.71 22.48
N VAL A 513 -11.74 2.87 21.86
CA VAL A 513 -11.90 4.13 22.59
C VAL A 513 -13.31 4.65 22.35
N SER A 514 -14.05 4.83 23.45
CA SER A 514 -15.40 5.39 23.42
C SER A 514 -15.41 6.80 24.02
N VAL A 515 -16.33 7.62 23.51
CA VAL A 515 -16.52 9.01 23.96
C VAL A 515 -17.96 9.15 24.39
N GLN A 516 -18.18 9.57 25.63
CA GLN A 516 -19.51 9.77 26.19
C GLN A 516 -19.62 11.13 26.88
N LYS A 517 -20.77 11.78 26.73
CA LYS A 517 -21.07 13.03 27.44
C LYS A 517 -21.39 12.71 28.89
N LEU A 518 -20.88 13.51 29.81
CA LEU A 518 -21.13 13.38 31.25
C LEU A 518 -22.03 14.54 31.68
N GLU A 519 -23.32 14.25 31.89
CA GLU A 519 -24.35 15.27 32.10
C GLU A 519 -24.53 15.65 33.57
N ASN A 520 -24.13 14.77 34.50
CA ASN A 520 -24.29 15.03 35.94
C ASN A 520 -23.12 14.45 36.77
N ALA A 521 -23.01 14.91 38.02
CA ALA A 521 -21.95 14.47 38.94
C ALA A 521 -22.03 12.96 39.22
N VAL A 522 -23.23 12.36 39.17
CA VAL A 522 -23.44 10.92 39.37
C VAL A 522 -22.84 10.11 38.23
N GLU A 523 -22.98 10.55 36.98
CA GLU A 523 -22.33 9.95 35.81
C GLU A 523 -20.82 10.14 35.83
N PHE A 524 -20.33 11.31 36.26
CA PHE A 524 -18.90 11.56 36.42
C PHE A 524 -18.27 10.69 37.52
N TYR A 525 -18.88 10.67 38.71
CA TYR A 525 -18.45 9.80 39.80
C TYR A 525 -18.69 8.33 39.47
N GLY A 526 -19.73 7.98 38.72
CA GLY A 526 -20.03 6.63 38.20
C GLY A 526 -19.00 6.16 37.17
N ALA A 527 -18.53 7.02 36.27
CA ALA A 527 -17.45 6.72 35.35
C ALA A 527 -16.11 6.50 36.07
N ILE A 528 -15.86 7.23 37.16
CA ILE A 528 -14.68 7.06 38.02
C ILE A 528 -14.84 5.85 38.98
N SER A 529 -16.05 5.56 39.45
CA SER A 529 -16.33 4.55 40.48
C SER A 529 -16.66 3.17 39.91
N ASN A 530 -17.31 3.04 38.74
CA ASN A 530 -17.39 1.78 37.99
C ASN A 530 -16.00 1.29 37.59
N ASN A 531 -15.06 2.22 37.39
CA ASN A 531 -13.64 1.89 37.24
C ASN A 531 -12.96 1.43 38.54
N LYS A 532 -13.47 1.81 39.72
CA LYS A 532 -13.00 1.29 41.04
C LYS A 532 -13.73 0.04 41.51
N LEU A 533 -14.95 -0.22 41.03
CA LEU A 533 -15.81 -1.35 41.43
C LEU A 533 -15.76 -2.55 40.48
N HIS A 534 -15.12 -2.45 39.32
CA HIS A 534 -14.83 -3.62 38.49
C HIS A 534 -13.59 -4.41 38.96
N GLY A 535 -13.74 -4.96 40.17
CA GLY A 535 -13.56 -6.39 40.41
C GLY A 535 -14.89 -7.17 40.38
N LEU A 536 -16.03 -6.48 40.24
CA LEU A 536 -17.37 -7.07 40.12
C LEU A 536 -18.16 -6.32 39.04
N SER A 537 -18.41 -7.01 37.92
CA SER A 537 -19.35 -6.60 36.88
C SER A 537 -20.78 -6.55 37.45
N VAL A 538 -21.52 -5.47 37.18
CA VAL A 538 -22.98 -5.57 37.17
C VAL A 538 -23.32 -6.45 35.97
N GLN A 539 -23.63 -7.71 36.25
CA GLN A 539 -24.16 -8.66 35.29
C GLN A 539 -25.50 -8.12 34.78
N VAL A 540 -25.45 -7.37 33.68
CA VAL A 540 -26.49 -7.52 32.67
C VAL A 540 -26.14 -8.85 31.99
N GLU A 541 -26.98 -9.86 32.18
CA GLU A 541 -26.83 -11.18 31.55
C GLU A 541 -26.87 -11.02 30.02
N THR A 542 -25.71 -10.76 29.44
CA THR A 542 -25.38 -11.07 28.07
C THR A 542 -24.23 -12.05 28.14
N ASN A 543 -24.39 -13.25 27.56
CA ASN A 543 -23.38 -14.30 27.47
C ASN A 543 -21.97 -13.70 27.32
N GLN A 544 -21.20 -13.61 28.42
CA GLN A 544 -19.90 -12.95 28.39
C GLN A 544 -18.92 -13.84 27.64
N ILE A 545 -18.64 -13.44 26.41
CA ILE A 545 -17.63 -14.07 25.57
C ILE A 545 -16.25 -13.80 26.18
N HIS A 546 -15.57 -14.86 26.64
CA HIS A 546 -14.31 -14.75 27.38
C HIS A 546 -13.10 -14.78 26.42
N LEU A 547 -12.52 -13.61 26.12
CA LEU A 547 -11.36 -13.48 25.24
C LEU A 547 -10.02 -13.62 26.01
N PRO A 548 -9.03 -14.37 25.50
CA PRO A 548 -7.69 -14.42 26.06
C PRO A 548 -7.06 -13.02 26.15
N PRO A 549 -6.48 -12.61 27.29
CA PRO A 549 -5.93 -11.26 27.48
C PRO A 549 -4.80 -10.86 26.52
N VAL A 550 -4.25 -11.80 25.77
CA VAL A 550 -3.18 -11.52 24.79
C VAL A 550 -3.72 -11.02 23.46
N VAL A 551 -5.00 -11.27 23.17
CA VAL A 551 -5.67 -10.80 21.95
C VAL A 551 -5.83 -9.28 21.98
N ASP A 552 -6.02 -8.70 23.16
CA ASP A 552 -6.18 -7.26 23.38
C ASP A 552 -5.00 -6.44 22.88
N GLY A 553 -3.81 -7.02 23.07
CA GLY A 553 -2.56 -6.46 22.63
C GLY A 553 -2.48 -6.27 21.11
N PHE A 554 -3.26 -7.03 20.35
CA PHE A 554 -3.21 -7.09 18.89
C PHE A 554 -4.48 -6.61 18.19
N ALA A 555 -5.57 -6.36 18.95
CA ALA A 555 -6.85 -5.93 18.39
C ALA A 555 -6.76 -4.52 17.79
N SER A 556 -7.13 -4.37 16.51
CA SER A 556 -7.03 -3.11 15.78
C SER A 556 -8.30 -2.85 15.00
N GLU A 557 -8.93 -1.70 15.27
CA GLU A 557 -10.15 -1.28 14.56
C GLU A 557 -9.85 -1.04 13.07
N GLY A 558 -10.80 -1.43 12.21
CA GLY A 558 -10.75 -1.28 10.75
C GLY A 558 -10.24 -2.51 9.99
N ILE A 559 -9.88 -3.60 10.68
CA ILE A 559 -9.46 -4.86 10.06
C ILE A 559 -10.14 -6.06 10.73
N ILE A 560 -10.37 -7.12 9.96
CA ILE A 560 -10.90 -8.38 10.51
C ILE A 560 -9.72 -9.24 11.01
N GLN A 561 -9.80 -9.78 12.22
CA GLN A 561 -8.70 -10.53 12.84
C GLN A 561 -9.19 -11.84 13.46
N PHE A 562 -8.50 -12.93 13.18
CA PHE A 562 -8.74 -14.27 13.68
C PHE A 562 -7.59 -14.69 14.59
N PHE A 563 -7.89 -15.19 15.79
CA PHE A 563 -6.92 -15.70 16.75
C PHE A 563 -7.24 -17.15 17.07
N PHE A 564 -6.27 -18.04 16.86
CA PHE A 564 -6.39 -19.47 17.13
C PHE A 564 -5.67 -19.86 18.41
N GLU A 565 -6.36 -20.48 19.35
CA GLU A 565 -5.78 -21.04 20.58
C GLU A 565 -5.91 -22.56 20.56
N GLY A 566 -4.82 -23.30 20.81
CA GLY A 566 -4.90 -24.76 20.95
C GLY A 566 -5.54 -25.15 22.29
N THR A 567 -6.38 -26.19 22.30
CA THR A 567 -6.87 -26.77 23.56
C THR A 567 -5.81 -27.66 24.19
N ALA A 568 -5.85 -27.82 25.52
CA ALA A 568 -4.85 -28.58 26.29
C ALA A 568 -4.75 -30.07 25.88
N ASP A 569 -5.81 -30.60 25.24
CA ASP A 569 -5.89 -31.99 24.81
C ASP A 569 -5.35 -32.22 23.38
N GLU A 570 -4.84 -31.16 22.71
CA GLU A 570 -4.37 -31.10 21.31
C GLU A 570 -5.36 -31.59 20.23
N LYS A 571 -6.58 -31.98 20.62
CA LYS A 571 -7.62 -32.51 19.73
C LYS A 571 -8.50 -31.44 19.07
N GLY A 572 -8.40 -30.18 19.47
CA GLY A 572 -9.21 -29.09 18.94
C GLY A 572 -8.61 -27.71 19.19
N PHE A 573 -9.35 -26.67 18.82
CA PHE A 573 -8.91 -25.29 18.99
C PHE A 573 -10.08 -24.33 19.23
N ASN A 574 -9.79 -23.20 19.86
CA ASN A 574 -10.72 -22.08 19.96
C ASN A 574 -10.38 -21.04 18.88
N ILE A 575 -11.40 -20.34 18.39
CA ILE A 575 -11.29 -19.24 17.45
C ILE A 575 -11.89 -18.00 18.07
N TYR A 576 -11.13 -16.91 18.09
CA TYR A 576 -11.61 -15.58 18.45
C TYR A 576 -11.56 -14.70 17.20
N ILE A 577 -12.71 -14.17 16.80
CA ILE A 577 -12.83 -13.31 15.61
C ILE A 577 -13.18 -11.91 16.09
N LEU A 578 -12.41 -10.94 15.62
CA LEU A 578 -12.65 -9.50 15.77
C LEU A 578 -13.04 -8.94 14.40
N ASP A 579 -14.20 -8.31 14.30
CA ASP A 579 -14.63 -7.62 13.07
C ASP A 579 -13.99 -6.23 12.92
N GLU A 580 -14.35 -5.50 11.87
CA GLU A 580 -13.81 -4.15 11.59
C GLU A 580 -14.09 -3.12 12.69
N ALA A 581 -15.09 -3.36 13.55
CA ALA A 581 -15.43 -2.54 14.70
C ALA A 581 -14.95 -3.17 16.02
N ASN A 582 -14.07 -4.16 15.96
CA ASN A 582 -13.60 -4.98 17.09
C ASN A 582 -14.74 -5.68 17.86
N ARG A 583 -15.87 -5.98 17.21
CA ARG A 583 -16.89 -6.85 17.80
C ARG A 583 -16.39 -8.28 17.77
N VAL A 584 -16.69 -8.98 18.85
CA VAL A 584 -16.14 -10.30 19.12
C VAL A 584 -17.14 -11.40 18.76
N GLU A 585 -16.68 -12.38 18.00
CA GLU A 585 -17.30 -13.71 17.91
C GLU A 585 -16.33 -14.77 18.39
N VAL A 586 -16.83 -15.76 19.14
CA VAL A 586 -16.00 -16.84 19.68
C VAL A 586 -16.60 -18.20 19.40
N TYR A 587 -15.74 -19.10 18.94
CA TYR A 587 -16.05 -20.48 18.65
C TYR A 587 -15.12 -21.36 19.50
N HIS A 588 -15.71 -22.18 20.36
CA HIS A 588 -14.96 -23.07 21.25
C HIS A 588 -14.99 -24.51 20.74
N HIS A 589 -13.95 -25.28 21.08
CA HIS A 589 -13.87 -26.71 20.77
C HIS A 589 -14.06 -27.02 19.27
N CYS A 590 -13.49 -26.19 18.40
CA CYS A 590 -13.49 -26.44 16.96
C CYS A 590 -12.64 -27.68 16.67
N GLU A 591 -13.22 -28.62 15.93
CA GLU A 591 -12.54 -29.80 15.39
C GLU A 591 -12.12 -29.53 13.94
N GLY A 592 -11.04 -30.19 13.49
CA GLY A 592 -10.50 -30.04 12.13
C GLY A 592 -9.17 -29.29 12.07
N SER A 593 -8.74 -28.90 10.87
CA SER A 593 -7.47 -28.21 10.65
C SER A 593 -7.64 -26.69 10.65
N LYS A 594 -6.83 -25.99 11.46
CA LYS A 594 -6.74 -24.52 11.44
C LYS A 594 -6.34 -24.03 10.04
N GLU A 595 -5.44 -24.76 9.38
CA GLU A 595 -4.95 -24.46 8.04
C GLU A 595 -6.06 -24.57 6.99
N GLU A 596 -6.96 -25.55 7.12
CA GLU A 596 -8.14 -25.67 6.26
C GLU A 596 -9.10 -24.50 6.44
N LEU A 597 -9.39 -24.14 7.69
CA LEU A 597 -10.26 -23.00 7.99
C LEU A 597 -9.69 -21.67 7.48
N VAL A 598 -8.41 -21.39 7.76
CA VAL A 598 -7.72 -20.18 7.26
C VAL A 598 -7.79 -20.10 5.74
N ARG A 599 -7.60 -21.25 5.08
CA ARG A 599 -7.67 -21.37 3.62
C ARG A 599 -9.08 -21.05 3.11
N ASP A 600 -10.11 -21.60 3.73
CA ASP A 600 -11.50 -21.41 3.30
C ASP A 600 -12.01 -20.00 3.57
N VAL A 601 -11.64 -19.39 4.70
CA VAL A 601 -11.93 -17.98 4.98
C VAL A 601 -11.20 -17.08 3.97
N SER A 602 -9.91 -17.34 3.71
CA SER A 602 -9.14 -16.57 2.72
C SER A 602 -9.73 -16.70 1.31
N ARG A 603 -10.20 -17.90 0.94
CA ARG A 603 -10.93 -18.16 -0.32
C ARG A 603 -12.24 -17.38 -0.40
N PHE A 604 -13.03 -17.35 0.68
CA PHE A 604 -14.30 -16.63 0.75
C PHE A 604 -14.12 -15.12 0.50
N TYR A 605 -13.24 -14.46 1.27
CA TYR A 605 -13.00 -13.01 1.13
C TYR A 605 -12.40 -12.62 -0.23
N SER A 606 -11.60 -13.50 -0.81
CA SER A 606 -11.07 -13.32 -2.17
C SER A 606 -12.12 -13.56 -3.27
N SER A 607 -13.21 -14.28 -2.98
CA SER A 607 -14.27 -14.62 -3.96
C SER A 607 -15.43 -13.63 -3.94
N SER A 608 -15.81 -13.11 -2.77
CA SER A 608 -16.87 -12.11 -2.61
C SER A 608 -16.51 -10.80 -3.33
N HIS A 609 -15.22 -10.53 -3.49
CA HIS A 609 -14.70 -9.40 -4.27
C HIS A 609 -15.00 -9.46 -5.77
N ASP A 610 -15.21 -10.64 -6.36
CA ASP A 610 -15.56 -10.75 -7.78
C ASP A 610 -16.98 -10.20 -8.09
N ARG A 611 -17.89 -10.16 -7.09
CA ARG A 611 -19.30 -9.75 -7.28
C ARG A 611 -19.57 -8.24 -7.10
N PHE A 612 -18.80 -7.53 -6.28
CA PHE A 612 -19.09 -6.12 -5.95
C PHE A 612 -18.49 -5.09 -6.94
N THR A 613 -17.68 -5.53 -7.90
CA THR A 613 -16.95 -4.65 -8.83
C THR A 613 -17.70 -4.23 -10.11
N TYR A 614 -18.92 -4.70 -10.35
CA TYR A 614 -19.64 -4.37 -11.59
C TYR A 614 -20.38 -3.01 -11.60
N GLY A 615 -20.20 -2.16 -10.58
CA GLY A 615 -20.90 -0.87 -10.56
C GLY A 615 -20.35 0.25 -9.68
N SER A 616 -19.24 0.05 -8.95
CA SER A 616 -18.67 1.11 -8.12
C SER A 616 -17.16 1.25 -8.34
N SER A 617 -16.70 2.50 -8.46
CA SER A 617 -15.28 2.89 -8.63
C SER A 617 -14.42 2.61 -7.40
N PHE A 618 -14.96 1.93 -6.39
CA PHE A 618 -14.32 1.66 -5.11
C PHE A 618 -14.05 0.17 -5.00
N ILE A 619 -12.78 -0.18 -4.83
CA ILE A 619 -12.36 -1.53 -4.48
C ILE A 619 -11.96 -1.49 -3.01
N ASN A 620 -12.68 -2.22 -2.14
CA ASN A 620 -12.48 -2.19 -0.68
C ASN A 620 -11.95 -3.54 -0.20
N PHE A 621 -10.63 -3.66 -0.08
CA PHE A 621 -9.92 -4.91 0.19
C PHE A 621 -9.58 -5.11 1.67
N ASN A 622 -10.60 -5.30 2.51
CA ASN A 622 -10.38 -5.70 3.91
C ASN A 622 -10.21 -7.22 4.03
N LEU A 623 -8.99 -7.72 3.84
CA LEU A 623 -8.68 -9.15 4.05
C LEU A 623 -8.47 -9.47 5.53
N PRO A 624 -8.99 -10.62 6.02
CA PRO A 624 -8.80 -11.03 7.40
C PRO A 624 -7.34 -11.35 7.72
N GLN A 625 -6.93 -11.09 8.97
CA GLN A 625 -5.62 -11.42 9.52
C GLN A 625 -5.72 -12.64 10.42
N PHE A 626 -4.70 -13.50 10.41
CA PHE A 626 -4.71 -14.77 11.14
C PHE A 626 -3.53 -14.87 12.09
N TYR A 627 -3.81 -15.13 13.35
CA TYR A 627 -2.84 -15.23 14.43
C TYR A 627 -3.03 -16.51 15.23
N GLN A 628 -1.97 -16.96 15.89
CA GLN A 628 -1.98 -18.08 16.81
C GLN A 628 -1.54 -17.61 18.20
N ILE A 629 -2.30 -18.03 19.21
CA ILE A 629 -1.97 -17.87 20.61
C ILE A 629 -1.10 -19.06 21.01
N VAL A 630 0.12 -18.78 21.47
CA VAL A 630 1.11 -19.79 21.88
C VAL A 630 1.60 -19.49 23.29
N GLN A 631 1.95 -20.53 24.05
CA GLN A 631 2.73 -20.38 25.28
C GLN A 631 4.22 -20.53 24.96
N LEU A 632 4.99 -19.46 25.18
CA LEU A 632 6.45 -19.43 25.06
C LEU A 632 7.03 -18.93 26.39
N ASP A 633 7.97 -19.67 26.97
CA ASP A 633 8.65 -19.32 28.22
C ASP A 633 7.71 -18.99 29.40
N GLY A 634 6.61 -19.74 29.53
CA GLY A 634 5.60 -19.53 30.58
C GLY A 634 4.74 -18.28 30.40
N ARG A 635 4.84 -17.57 29.26
CA ARG A 635 3.99 -16.43 28.89
C ARG A 635 3.18 -16.75 27.64
N THR A 636 1.90 -16.43 27.68
CA THR A 636 1.04 -16.48 26.50
C THR A 636 1.41 -15.32 25.56
N GLN A 637 1.60 -15.58 24.27
CA GLN A 637 1.92 -14.59 23.25
C GLN A 637 1.10 -14.84 21.98
N VAL A 638 0.87 -13.79 21.20
CA VAL A 638 0.26 -13.87 19.87
C VAL A 638 1.37 -13.83 18.82
N ILE A 639 1.38 -14.83 17.94
CA ILE A 639 2.27 -14.88 16.77
C ILE A 639 1.44 -14.97 15.49
N PRO A 640 1.93 -14.49 14.34
CA PRO A 640 1.27 -14.74 13.05
C PRO A 640 1.10 -16.24 12.78
N PHE A 641 -0.08 -16.67 12.29
CA PHE A 641 -0.39 -18.09 12.05
C PHE A 641 0.44 -18.67 10.88
N ARG A 642 1.41 -19.57 11.14
CA ARG A 642 2.36 -20.12 10.14
C ARG A 642 1.94 -21.52 9.66
N SER A 643 1.89 -21.74 8.35
CA SER A 643 1.90 -23.10 7.77
C SER A 643 3.34 -23.55 7.54
N ASN A 644 3.71 -24.74 8.00
CA ASN A 644 5.10 -25.24 8.09
C ASN A 644 5.80 -25.56 6.74
N THR A 645 5.27 -25.15 5.59
CA THR A 645 5.70 -25.70 4.28
C THR A 645 6.68 -24.85 3.46
N LEU A 646 6.97 -23.58 3.77
CA LEU A 646 7.81 -22.73 2.90
C LEU A 646 8.87 -21.84 3.58
N SER A 647 9.10 -22.02 4.88
CA SER A 647 10.01 -21.21 5.72
C SER A 647 11.47 -21.10 5.21
N GLN A 648 11.94 -22.05 4.39
CA GLN A 648 13.33 -22.13 3.95
C GLN A 648 13.66 -21.32 2.67
N LEU A 649 12.67 -20.95 1.87
CA LEU A 649 12.89 -20.20 0.61
C LEU A 649 12.89 -18.67 0.83
N CYS A 650 12.01 -18.14 1.69
CA CYS A 650 11.92 -16.70 1.95
C CYS A 650 13.05 -16.17 2.87
N ALA A 651 13.54 -16.98 3.83
CA ALA A 651 14.63 -16.59 4.73
C ALA A 651 15.94 -16.29 3.98
N ASN A 652 16.27 -17.10 2.98
CA ASN A 652 17.49 -16.95 2.16
C ASN A 652 17.43 -15.75 1.17
N ILE A 653 16.25 -15.16 0.96
CA ILE A 653 16.05 -14.04 0.02
C ILE A 653 16.07 -12.70 0.76
N ALA A 654 15.53 -12.65 1.98
CA ALA A 654 15.58 -11.46 2.83
C ALA A 654 17.02 -11.09 3.25
N GLU A 655 17.89 -12.08 3.49
CA GLU A 655 19.32 -11.83 3.75
C GLU A 655 20.07 -11.29 2.51
N LYS A 656 19.62 -11.62 1.29
CA LYS A 656 20.23 -11.09 0.05
C LYS A 656 19.87 -9.63 -0.21
N GLU A 657 18.66 -9.18 0.09
CA GLU A 657 18.28 -7.77 -0.08
C GLU A 657 19.03 -6.83 0.88
N ALA A 658 19.48 -7.30 2.05
CA ALA A 658 20.32 -6.52 2.96
C ALA A 658 21.78 -6.32 2.46
N SER A 659 22.21 -7.07 1.45
CA SER A 659 23.62 -7.10 0.99
C SER A 659 23.87 -6.45 -0.39
N LEU A 660 22.84 -5.93 -1.05
CA LEU A 660 22.96 -5.34 -2.38
C LEU A 660 23.03 -3.80 -2.29
N PRO A 661 24.14 -3.14 -2.67
CA PRO A 661 24.14 -1.69 -2.80
C PRO A 661 23.24 -1.28 -3.96
N THR A 662 22.36 -0.31 -3.69
CA THR A 662 21.51 0.38 -4.66
C THR A 662 22.40 1.13 -5.66
N LYS A 663 22.90 0.43 -6.69
CA LYS A 663 23.51 1.11 -7.83
C LYS A 663 22.40 1.79 -8.62
N GLN A 664 22.28 3.10 -8.42
CA GLN A 664 21.71 4.01 -9.40
C GLN A 664 22.32 3.67 -10.77
N CYS A 665 21.49 3.60 -11.82
CA CYS A 665 21.98 3.72 -13.19
C CYS A 665 22.70 5.07 -13.30
N GLN A 666 24.02 5.07 -13.10
CA GLN A 666 24.86 6.01 -13.79
C GLN A 666 24.79 5.63 -15.26
N LEU A 667 24.24 6.57 -16.02
CA LEU A 667 24.16 6.57 -17.47
C LEU A 667 25.51 6.16 -18.08
N HIS A 668 25.49 5.09 -18.86
CA HIS A 668 26.27 4.97 -20.08
C HIS A 668 25.38 4.36 -21.17
#